data_AF-A0A9P8AMN4-F1
#
_entry.id   AF-A0A9P8AMN4-F1
#
_cell.length_a   1.000
_cell.length_b   1.000
_cell.length_c   1.000
_cell.angle_alpha   90.00
_cell.angle_beta   90.00
_cell.angle_gamma   90.00
#
_symmetry.space_group_name_H-M   'P 1'
#
loop_
_entity.id
_entity.type
_entity.pdbx_description
1 polymer ?
#
loop_
_entity_poly.entity_id
_entity_poly.type
_entity_poly.pdbx_seq_one_letter_code
_entity_poly.pdbx_strand_id
1 'polypeptide(L)'
;MESGNGVQSFSKQDDEKSRYAKRAALKELNTNPVPKESSKLDSSLRRHTALIKRIRQSVASDNRDQILKDIDSLSLEKYVDEIAGAIVEGTSRCKTEKDVWSAVEVISAIYRRFPSSFGAALVPFLTSALSSPSRTSFSNLPPEQREKEDSSRVTRQRPALRVCSELALVGVIKDAPSRSGGEWIMKVLKELLSNDPSLSSLPLLITFLKSYSLPFLGITPAIIKQVSANSEPGMLSATQALDSIAFPSLVDDNGSLIEQDIRDRFKRMCEGYFESVSKKLVIEHKRLQEQDRRNHEAYIRSGEIFEDRQQAYERMTKGYEKLLASCQSLSELLYLPMPSLPTASQKSDSILIGTNSTSSFSNDEGDVTAGGKWEDEEERRFFEDVQDLKDFVPKSILGVGEGESKDQESEESKEKQNERHEQDREYIKKATTPPLSSQAPQGPSQLLTALLIRLPDATNRELIDQAAIDFAFLNSKAARKRLVKFLSQVSKSRIDLLPHYSRLVATLDYYMPDIGSDLISILDEEFRYLQRKKNVVKEFSEVRLKNIVFISNLTKFGVVPTHLVLHMFKVCLDDFSGTNVDNIALLLEGCGRYLLQGEETRERFGTMLELMRRKQSLQHFDQRQLLLLENAYYQCNPPERAPRQEKVRPPMELFIRHLIYDVLAKRTIDKVLKLIRKLDWEDEDVRRILFKVFTKPWKIKYGNISLLAMLTYDLQRYHPDFPISVVDQILEDIRRGLEQNMYSTNQRRIATIKYLGELYIYRLLSSSIMFDILWLLITFGHPDGRALPNQFCPLDMPDDFFRVRLVCVLLDTCGMCFDRGTQRKKLDNFLTMFQFYIHCKQKLPMDVDFMLSDSLDAIRPKFELAKTIEEAAVAVDNMLGSFQATDLDDEIEADEGGDDSSDEDERVDEDEREEDDEGDVGAQDPLEVVLSGSASLQENLGPSEEADAEFARELAKMVMDSSSESRKVDKKTALALWDSSVLPAVRKRREDPDEALDIDDPDMMKFTVLTKRGNRQLTRQLAVPSESALAVHTRSAQLQDKVEQQHLKRLVLDYEQREEAEELKALGIQNRMGAIKIRYAG
;
A
#
# COMPACT_ATOMS: atom_id res chain seq x y z
N MET A 1 22.24 -37.12 6.16
CA MET A 1 21.30 -37.67 5.16
C MET A 1 20.85 -36.56 4.23
N GLU A 2 21.69 -36.27 3.24
CA GLU A 2 21.44 -35.39 2.11
C GLU A 2 20.71 -36.18 1.03
N SER A 3 19.38 -36.05 0.90
CA SER A 3 18.70 -36.79 -0.18
C SER A 3 17.37 -36.20 -0.66
N GLY A 4 16.94 -35.03 -0.16
CA GLY A 4 15.65 -34.44 -0.54
C GLY A 4 15.70 -33.35 -1.63
N ASN A 5 16.72 -32.49 -1.62
CA ASN A 5 16.87 -31.39 -2.61
C ASN A 5 17.54 -31.82 -3.92
N GLY A 6 18.15 -33.01 -3.91
CA GLY A 6 18.51 -33.70 -5.14
C GLY A 6 17.27 -33.94 -5.99
N VAL A 7 16.19 -34.51 -5.44
CA VAL A 7 15.13 -35.11 -6.27
C VAL A 7 14.39 -34.12 -7.20
N GLN A 8 14.07 -32.88 -6.79
CA GLN A 8 13.40 -31.91 -7.69
C GLN A 8 14.34 -31.15 -8.64
N SER A 9 15.59 -30.89 -8.21
CA SER A 9 16.60 -30.29 -9.09
C SER A 9 17.12 -31.32 -10.11
N PHE A 10 17.29 -32.57 -9.66
CA PHE A 10 17.55 -33.73 -10.50
C PHE A 10 16.39 -34.00 -11.45
N SER A 11 15.11 -33.98 -11.02
CA SER A 11 13.99 -34.21 -11.97
C SER A 11 13.93 -33.16 -13.09
N LYS A 12 14.16 -31.88 -12.79
CA LYS A 12 14.19 -30.82 -13.83
C LYS A 12 15.45 -30.86 -14.70
N GLN A 13 16.60 -31.23 -14.12
CA GLN A 13 17.82 -31.45 -14.90
C GLN A 13 17.71 -32.70 -15.78
N ASP A 14 17.05 -33.75 -15.31
CA ASP A 14 16.79 -34.98 -16.05
C ASP A 14 15.73 -34.75 -17.15
N ASP A 15 14.70 -33.94 -16.89
CA ASP A 15 13.76 -33.46 -17.89
C ASP A 15 14.47 -32.65 -18.99
N GLU A 16 15.38 -31.74 -18.62
CA GLU A 16 16.14 -30.95 -19.61
C GLU A 16 17.15 -31.79 -20.39
N LYS A 17 17.81 -32.77 -19.73
CA LYS A 17 18.67 -33.75 -20.42
C LYS A 17 17.87 -34.61 -21.40
N SER A 18 16.66 -35.03 -21.02
CA SER A 18 15.73 -35.77 -21.90
C SER A 18 15.30 -34.91 -23.10
N ARG A 19 14.95 -33.63 -22.87
CA ARG A 19 14.67 -32.67 -23.95
C ARG A 19 15.87 -32.46 -24.86
N TYR A 20 17.06 -32.30 -24.29
CA TYR A 20 18.30 -32.15 -25.03
C TYR A 20 18.58 -33.38 -25.93
N ALA A 21 18.47 -34.59 -25.39
CA ALA A 21 18.67 -35.83 -26.14
C ALA A 21 17.67 -35.93 -27.32
N LYS A 22 16.40 -35.57 -27.09
CA LYS A 22 15.37 -35.53 -28.13
C LYS A 22 15.68 -34.49 -29.22
N ARG A 23 16.17 -33.30 -28.85
CA ARG A 23 16.61 -32.25 -29.79
C ARG A 23 17.80 -32.72 -30.62
N ALA A 24 18.79 -33.34 -30.00
CA ALA A 24 19.99 -33.86 -30.66
C ALA A 24 19.63 -34.95 -31.68
N ALA A 25 18.80 -35.92 -31.31
CA ALA A 25 18.35 -36.99 -32.21
C ALA A 25 17.58 -36.44 -33.43
N LEU A 26 16.68 -35.46 -33.22
CA LEU A 26 15.98 -34.82 -34.34
C LEU A 26 16.91 -33.98 -35.22
N LYS A 27 17.88 -33.27 -34.63
CA LYS A 27 18.89 -32.49 -35.37
C LYS A 27 19.73 -33.38 -36.28
N GLU A 28 20.14 -34.55 -35.79
CA GLU A 28 20.88 -35.54 -36.58
C GLU A 28 20.03 -36.04 -37.77
N LEU A 29 18.78 -36.43 -37.51
CA LEU A 29 17.82 -36.87 -38.54
C LEU A 29 17.51 -35.80 -39.59
N ASN A 30 17.48 -34.53 -39.20
CA ASN A 30 17.21 -33.41 -40.11
C ASN A 30 18.46 -32.99 -40.90
N THR A 31 19.65 -33.19 -40.36
CA THR A 31 20.92 -32.81 -41.02
C THR A 31 21.36 -33.85 -42.03
N ASN A 32 21.13 -35.14 -41.73
CA ASN A 32 21.45 -36.27 -42.61
C ASN A 32 20.16 -37.01 -43.01
N PRO A 33 19.30 -36.43 -43.88
CA PRO A 33 18.09 -37.11 -44.31
C PRO A 33 18.44 -38.36 -45.12
N VAL A 34 18.11 -39.55 -44.58
CA VAL A 34 18.20 -40.80 -45.34
C VAL A 34 17.09 -40.79 -46.41
N PRO A 35 17.42 -40.86 -47.71
CA PRO A 35 16.39 -40.93 -48.75
C PRO A 35 15.62 -42.24 -48.58
N LYS A 36 14.33 -42.16 -48.22
CA LYS A 36 13.44 -43.32 -48.32
C LYS A 36 13.13 -43.55 -49.80
N GLU A 37 13.42 -44.74 -50.32
CA GLU A 37 13.03 -45.15 -51.67
C GLU A 37 11.51 -44.99 -51.85
N SER A 38 11.11 -44.29 -52.90
CA SER A 38 9.73 -43.92 -53.17
C SER A 38 8.88 -45.17 -53.46
N SER A 39 8.06 -45.57 -52.49
CA SER A 39 6.85 -46.35 -52.78
C SER A 39 5.90 -45.52 -53.66
N LYS A 40 4.92 -46.16 -54.31
CA LYS A 40 3.90 -45.46 -55.12
C LYS A 40 3.11 -44.48 -54.25
N LEU A 41 3.51 -43.20 -54.27
CA LEU A 41 2.85 -42.12 -53.55
C LEU A 41 1.53 -41.73 -54.25
N ASP A 42 0.50 -41.48 -53.46
CA ASP A 42 -0.80 -41.02 -53.95
C ASP A 42 -0.75 -39.51 -54.29
N SER A 43 -1.37 -39.14 -55.42
CA SER A 43 -1.41 -37.76 -55.95
C SER A 43 -2.84 -37.21 -56.03
N SER A 44 -3.80 -37.85 -55.35
CA SER A 44 -5.20 -37.44 -55.32
C SER A 44 -5.39 -36.05 -54.72
N LEU A 45 -5.93 -35.11 -55.52
CA LEU A 45 -6.23 -33.74 -55.11
C LEU A 45 -7.07 -33.68 -53.83
N ARG A 46 -8.07 -34.57 -53.69
CA ARG A 46 -8.94 -34.63 -52.50
C ARG A 46 -8.17 -34.89 -51.22
N ARG A 47 -7.12 -35.74 -51.28
CA ARG A 47 -6.28 -36.07 -50.13
C ARG A 47 -5.28 -34.95 -49.82
N HIS A 48 -4.73 -34.28 -50.83
CA HIS A 48 -3.90 -33.08 -50.64
C HIS A 48 -4.66 -31.95 -49.95
N THR A 49 -5.86 -31.60 -50.43
CA THR A 49 -6.68 -30.56 -49.80
C THR A 49 -7.09 -30.93 -48.38
N ALA A 50 -7.36 -32.22 -48.11
CA ALA A 50 -7.67 -32.69 -46.76
C ALA A 50 -6.49 -32.55 -45.80
N LEU A 51 -5.27 -32.90 -46.24
CA LEU A 51 -4.04 -32.73 -45.46
C LEU A 51 -3.80 -31.24 -45.13
N ILE A 52 -3.85 -30.36 -46.15
CA ILE A 52 -3.62 -28.91 -45.98
C ILE A 52 -4.65 -28.31 -45.03
N LYS A 53 -5.94 -28.69 -45.16
CA LYS A 53 -6.99 -28.25 -44.24
C LYS A 53 -6.75 -28.73 -42.81
N ARG A 54 -6.26 -29.95 -42.62
CA ARG A 54 -5.96 -30.50 -41.29
C ARG A 54 -4.77 -29.80 -40.64
N ILE A 55 -3.69 -29.56 -41.40
CA ILE A 55 -2.52 -28.80 -40.94
C ILE A 55 -2.94 -27.38 -40.54
N ARG A 56 -3.75 -26.71 -41.37
CA ARG A 56 -4.28 -25.37 -41.10
C ARG A 56 -5.17 -25.35 -39.84
N GLN A 57 -5.93 -26.41 -39.60
CA GLN A 57 -6.82 -26.51 -38.46
C GLN A 57 -6.05 -26.68 -37.15
N SER A 58 -5.05 -27.58 -37.10
CA SER A 58 -4.17 -27.74 -35.95
C SER A 58 -3.03 -28.74 -36.24
N VAL A 59 -1.80 -28.36 -35.86
CA VAL A 59 -0.61 -29.25 -35.85
C VAL A 59 -0.31 -29.76 -34.42
N ALA A 60 -1.28 -29.63 -33.50
CA ALA A 60 -1.20 -30.13 -32.13
C ALA A 60 -1.18 -31.67 -32.06
N SER A 61 -0.99 -32.23 -30.86
CA SER A 61 -0.85 -33.68 -30.64
C SER A 61 -1.97 -34.51 -31.25
N ASP A 62 -3.20 -34.01 -31.22
CA ASP A 62 -4.40 -34.78 -31.57
C ASP A 62 -4.45 -35.16 -33.05
N ASN A 63 -3.85 -34.35 -33.92
CA ASN A 63 -3.81 -34.60 -35.36
C ASN A 63 -2.47 -35.16 -35.85
N ARG A 64 -1.47 -35.25 -34.96
CA ARG A 64 -0.07 -35.56 -35.30
C ARG A 64 0.06 -36.87 -36.09
N ASP A 65 -0.47 -37.97 -35.55
CA ASP A 65 -0.26 -39.30 -36.14
C ASP A 65 -0.93 -39.44 -37.50
N GLN A 66 -2.11 -38.82 -37.68
CA GLN A 66 -2.79 -38.82 -38.96
C GLN A 66 -2.06 -37.94 -39.99
N ILE A 67 -1.54 -36.79 -39.56
CA ILE A 67 -0.74 -35.92 -40.43
C ILE A 67 0.54 -36.63 -40.88
N LEU A 68 1.25 -37.34 -39.98
CA LEU A 68 2.46 -38.10 -40.31
C LEU A 68 2.18 -39.23 -41.32
N LYS A 69 1.08 -39.98 -41.14
CA LYS A 69 0.65 -41.02 -42.11
C LYS A 69 0.35 -40.45 -43.49
N ASP A 70 -0.30 -39.29 -43.53
CA ASP A 70 -0.62 -38.61 -44.79
C ASP A 70 0.66 -38.05 -45.45
N ILE A 71 1.63 -37.56 -44.66
CA ILE A 71 2.94 -37.13 -45.16
C ILE A 71 3.72 -38.30 -45.77
N ASP A 72 3.67 -39.50 -45.20
CA ASP A 72 4.39 -40.65 -45.74
C ASP A 72 3.74 -41.25 -47.01
N SER A 73 2.44 -41.02 -47.23
CA SER A 73 1.68 -41.65 -48.32
C SER A 73 1.40 -40.75 -49.54
N LEU A 74 1.58 -39.43 -49.43
CA LEU A 74 1.22 -38.45 -50.47
C LEU A 74 2.43 -37.84 -51.20
N SER A 75 2.23 -37.45 -52.47
CA SER A 75 3.22 -36.69 -53.26
C SER A 75 3.07 -35.17 -53.06
N LEU A 76 3.86 -34.56 -52.17
CA LEU A 76 3.65 -33.18 -51.71
C LEU A 76 4.43 -32.10 -52.48
N GLU A 77 5.24 -32.47 -53.48
CA GLU A 77 6.23 -31.59 -54.11
C GLU A 77 5.63 -30.30 -54.73
N LYS A 78 4.41 -30.39 -55.27
CA LYS A 78 3.69 -29.23 -55.85
C LYS A 78 2.96 -28.35 -54.82
N TYR A 79 2.84 -28.80 -53.58
CA TYR A 79 2.05 -28.14 -52.53
C TYR A 79 2.92 -27.62 -51.38
N VAL A 80 4.25 -27.64 -51.53
CA VAL A 80 5.21 -27.25 -50.48
C VAL A 80 4.94 -25.84 -49.94
N ASP A 81 4.68 -24.85 -50.81
CA ASP A 81 4.39 -23.47 -50.40
C ASP A 81 3.05 -23.34 -49.67
N GLU A 82 2.01 -24.04 -50.12
CA GLU A 82 0.68 -24.01 -49.50
C GLU A 82 0.69 -24.69 -48.12
N ILE A 83 1.47 -25.78 -47.99
CA ILE A 83 1.72 -26.47 -46.73
C ILE A 83 2.50 -25.56 -45.77
N ALA A 84 3.54 -24.87 -46.25
CA ALA A 84 4.31 -23.91 -45.45
C ALA A 84 3.41 -22.80 -44.87
N GLY A 85 2.51 -22.22 -45.68
CA GLY A 85 1.52 -21.25 -45.20
C GLY A 85 0.52 -21.84 -44.19
N ALA A 86 0.01 -23.06 -44.45
CA ALA A 86 -0.91 -23.74 -43.54
C ALA A 86 -0.30 -24.06 -42.16
N ILE A 87 0.99 -24.35 -42.10
CA ILE A 87 1.71 -24.64 -40.85
C ILE A 87 1.75 -23.40 -39.94
N VAL A 88 1.93 -22.21 -40.49
CA VAL A 88 1.93 -20.96 -39.71
C VAL A 88 0.57 -20.68 -39.05
N GLU A 89 -0.52 -20.99 -39.74
CA GLU A 89 -1.86 -20.87 -39.16
C GLU A 89 -2.12 -21.94 -38.10
N GLY A 90 -1.74 -23.19 -38.37
CA GLY A 90 -1.92 -24.31 -37.45
C GLY A 90 -1.10 -24.20 -36.17
N THR A 91 0.10 -23.60 -36.22
CA THR A 91 0.99 -23.41 -35.06
C THR A 91 0.44 -22.41 -34.04
N SER A 92 -0.44 -21.49 -34.44
CA SER A 92 -1.10 -20.55 -33.52
C SER A 92 -1.93 -21.24 -32.42
N ARG A 93 -2.29 -22.52 -32.61
CA ARG A 93 -3.04 -23.34 -31.66
C ARG A 93 -2.17 -24.20 -30.74
N CYS A 94 -0.86 -24.28 -30.98
CA CYS A 94 0.06 -25.11 -30.21
C CYS A 94 0.43 -24.47 -28.86
N LYS A 95 -0.48 -24.53 -27.88
CA LYS A 95 -0.31 -23.84 -26.59
C LYS A 95 0.54 -24.64 -25.60
N THR A 96 0.41 -25.96 -25.58
CA THR A 96 1.10 -26.82 -24.63
C THR A 96 2.47 -27.26 -25.15
N GLU A 97 3.35 -27.72 -24.26
CA GLU A 97 4.66 -28.25 -24.65
C GLU A 97 4.53 -29.49 -25.56
N LYS A 98 3.54 -30.36 -25.30
CA LYS A 98 3.23 -31.52 -26.16
C LYS A 98 2.83 -31.11 -27.57
N ASP A 99 2.07 -30.02 -27.70
CA ASP A 99 1.67 -29.49 -29.02
C ASP A 99 2.85 -28.90 -29.78
N VAL A 100 3.74 -28.20 -29.09
CA VAL A 100 4.97 -27.65 -29.68
C VAL A 100 5.85 -28.78 -30.22
N TRP A 101 6.06 -29.84 -29.43
CA TRP A 101 6.80 -31.02 -29.88
C TRP A 101 6.14 -31.72 -31.07
N SER A 102 4.81 -31.85 -31.05
CA SER A 102 4.05 -32.45 -32.16
C SER A 102 4.21 -31.66 -33.45
N ALA A 103 4.16 -30.32 -33.36
CA ALA A 103 4.40 -29.45 -34.49
C ALA A 103 5.84 -29.57 -35.02
N VAL A 104 6.84 -29.60 -34.14
CA VAL A 104 8.26 -29.75 -34.52
C VAL A 104 8.50 -31.08 -35.24
N GLU A 105 7.89 -32.17 -34.80
CA GLU A 105 8.02 -33.49 -35.44
C GLU A 105 7.35 -33.54 -36.82
N VAL A 106 6.15 -32.96 -36.96
CA VAL A 106 5.45 -32.84 -38.25
C VAL A 106 6.26 -32.00 -39.23
N ILE A 107 6.76 -30.84 -38.80
CA ILE A 107 7.58 -29.94 -39.62
C ILE A 107 8.89 -30.62 -40.02
N SER A 108 9.53 -31.34 -39.10
CA SER A 108 10.76 -32.10 -39.37
C SER A 108 10.53 -33.26 -40.34
N ALA A 109 9.36 -33.92 -40.32
CA ALA A 109 9.01 -34.95 -41.29
C ALA A 109 8.88 -34.40 -42.72
N ILE A 110 8.24 -33.23 -42.89
CA ILE A 110 8.13 -32.57 -44.19
C ILE A 110 9.50 -32.05 -44.65
N TYR A 111 10.27 -31.46 -43.75
CA TYR A 111 11.62 -30.96 -44.04
C TYR A 111 12.56 -32.07 -44.52
N ARG A 112 12.54 -33.26 -43.91
CA ARG A 112 13.37 -34.39 -44.36
C ARG A 112 13.03 -34.89 -45.77
N ARG A 113 11.78 -34.75 -46.21
CA ARG A 113 11.37 -35.08 -47.58
C ARG A 113 11.79 -34.01 -48.60
N PHE A 114 11.79 -32.75 -48.19
CA PHE A 114 12.05 -31.60 -49.07
C PHE A 114 13.01 -30.57 -48.43
N PRO A 115 14.28 -30.91 -48.13
CA PRO A 115 15.13 -30.08 -47.26
C PRO A 115 15.43 -28.69 -47.84
N SER A 116 15.61 -28.59 -49.15
CA SER A 116 15.98 -27.35 -49.84
C SER A 116 14.77 -26.46 -50.18
N SER A 117 13.65 -27.04 -50.62
CA SER A 117 12.46 -26.28 -51.04
C SER A 117 11.56 -25.90 -49.87
N PHE A 118 11.32 -26.80 -48.91
CA PHE A 118 10.42 -26.54 -47.80
C PHE A 118 11.00 -25.55 -46.78
N GLY A 119 12.30 -25.66 -46.47
CA GLY A 119 12.96 -24.69 -45.57
C GLY A 119 12.92 -23.27 -46.14
N ALA A 120 13.21 -23.11 -47.44
CA ALA A 120 13.17 -21.82 -48.13
C ALA A 120 11.75 -21.23 -48.18
N ALA A 121 10.71 -22.05 -48.28
CA ALA A 121 9.31 -21.61 -48.26
C ALA A 121 8.83 -21.26 -46.84
N LEU A 122 9.22 -22.03 -45.82
CA LEU A 122 8.70 -21.90 -44.45
C LEU A 122 9.25 -20.68 -43.69
N VAL A 123 10.55 -20.42 -43.80
CA VAL A 123 11.22 -19.36 -43.00
C VAL A 123 10.64 -17.96 -43.25
N PRO A 124 10.32 -17.53 -44.49
CA PRO A 124 9.65 -16.26 -44.74
C PRO A 124 8.26 -16.14 -44.07
N PHE A 125 7.45 -17.20 -44.12
CA PHE A 125 6.12 -17.18 -43.46
C PHE A 125 6.25 -17.10 -41.93
N LEU A 126 7.21 -17.81 -41.33
CA LEU A 126 7.49 -17.72 -39.89
C LEU A 126 8.01 -16.33 -39.49
N THR A 127 8.88 -15.73 -40.31
CA THR A 127 9.37 -14.35 -40.11
C THR A 127 8.21 -13.36 -40.14
N SER A 128 7.29 -13.49 -41.11
CA SER A 128 6.11 -12.65 -41.19
C SER A 128 5.19 -12.82 -39.98
N ALA A 129 5.03 -14.03 -39.45
CA ALA A 129 4.19 -14.30 -38.28
C ALA A 129 4.73 -13.68 -36.99
N LEU A 130 6.06 -13.62 -36.87
CA LEU A 130 6.77 -13.06 -35.71
C LEU A 130 7.17 -11.58 -35.90
N SER A 131 6.77 -10.96 -37.01
CA SER A 131 7.10 -9.54 -37.27
C SER A 131 6.37 -8.59 -36.31
N SER A 132 7.03 -7.48 -35.99
CA SER A 132 6.39 -6.36 -35.29
C SER A 132 5.49 -5.58 -36.27
N PRO A 133 4.31 -5.10 -35.84
CA PRO A 133 3.48 -4.28 -36.70
C PRO A 133 4.10 -2.90 -36.99
N SER A 134 3.71 -2.30 -38.12
CA SER A 134 4.26 -1.02 -38.56
C SER A 134 3.87 0.15 -37.63
N ARG A 135 4.83 1.03 -37.35
CA ARG A 135 4.67 2.19 -36.45
C ARG A 135 3.56 3.14 -36.89
N THR A 136 3.28 3.21 -38.20
CA THR A 136 2.28 4.07 -38.85
C THR A 136 0.84 3.56 -38.73
N SER A 137 0.64 2.24 -38.63
CA SER A 137 -0.70 1.67 -38.46
C SER A 137 -1.25 1.88 -37.04
N PHE A 138 -0.35 2.00 -36.06
CA PHE A 138 -0.67 2.03 -34.63
C PHE A 138 -0.84 3.43 -34.03
N SER A 139 -0.38 4.49 -34.71
CA SER A 139 -0.52 5.87 -34.22
C SER A 139 -1.93 6.43 -34.38
N ASN A 140 -2.76 5.83 -35.24
CA ASN A 140 -4.09 6.34 -35.60
C ASN A 140 -5.23 5.66 -34.82
N LEU A 141 -4.91 4.70 -33.93
CA LEU A 141 -5.89 3.95 -33.16
C LEU A 141 -6.01 4.49 -31.72
N PRO A 142 -7.23 4.50 -31.13
CA PRO A 142 -7.42 4.81 -29.72
C PRO A 142 -6.59 3.89 -28.80
N PRO A 143 -6.17 4.36 -27.61
CA PRO A 143 -5.29 3.62 -26.70
C PRO A 143 -5.86 2.25 -26.25
N GLU A 144 -7.17 2.15 -26.01
CA GLU A 144 -7.81 0.88 -25.63
C GLU A 144 -7.81 -0.15 -26.77
N GLN A 145 -8.04 0.31 -28.00
CA GLN A 145 -8.03 -0.57 -29.16
C GLN A 145 -6.60 -1.07 -29.45
N ARG A 146 -5.61 -0.20 -29.25
CA ARG A 146 -4.18 -0.54 -29.35
C ARG A 146 -3.78 -1.63 -28.35
N GLU A 147 -4.19 -1.52 -27.09
CA GLU A 147 -3.89 -2.54 -26.07
C GLU A 147 -4.53 -3.90 -26.38
N LYS A 148 -5.78 -3.89 -26.87
CA LYS A 148 -6.48 -5.11 -27.29
C LYS A 148 -5.82 -5.80 -28.49
N GLU A 149 -5.40 -5.02 -29.48
CA GLU A 149 -4.68 -5.54 -30.64
C GLU A 149 -3.33 -6.14 -30.24
N ASP A 150 -2.57 -5.46 -29.39
CA ASP A 150 -1.29 -5.96 -28.86
C ASP A 150 -1.45 -7.24 -28.05
N SER A 151 -2.45 -7.31 -27.18
CA SER A 151 -2.76 -8.53 -26.43
C SER A 151 -3.10 -9.72 -27.35
N SER A 152 -3.89 -9.46 -28.40
CA SER A 152 -4.22 -10.48 -29.41
C SER A 152 -2.99 -10.93 -30.20
N ARG A 153 -2.09 -10.00 -30.54
CA ARG A 153 -0.84 -10.25 -31.25
C ARG A 153 0.09 -11.14 -30.42
N VAL A 154 0.36 -10.76 -29.18
CA VAL A 154 1.20 -11.53 -28.24
C VAL A 154 0.66 -12.94 -28.05
N THR A 155 -0.67 -13.09 -27.96
CA THR A 155 -1.31 -14.41 -27.84
C THR A 155 -1.08 -15.31 -29.05
N ARG A 156 -1.07 -14.75 -30.28
CA ARG A 156 -0.75 -15.48 -31.51
C ARG A 156 0.75 -15.76 -31.68
N GLN A 157 1.60 -14.81 -31.32
CA GLN A 157 3.06 -14.90 -31.50
C GLN A 157 3.71 -15.84 -30.49
N ARG A 158 3.13 -16.02 -29.29
CA ARG A 158 3.71 -16.86 -28.23
C ARG A 158 3.89 -18.34 -28.66
N PRO A 159 2.88 -19.06 -29.19
CA PRO A 159 3.07 -20.40 -29.75
C PRO A 159 4.07 -20.46 -30.90
N ALA A 160 3.98 -19.50 -31.84
CA ALA A 160 4.87 -19.43 -33.01
C ALA A 160 6.33 -19.27 -32.60
N LEU A 161 6.63 -18.43 -31.60
CA LEU A 161 7.97 -18.20 -31.09
C LEU A 161 8.55 -19.47 -30.45
N ARG A 162 7.76 -20.22 -29.68
CA ARG A 162 8.19 -21.50 -29.07
C ARG A 162 8.52 -22.54 -30.15
N VAL A 163 7.65 -22.70 -31.14
CA VAL A 163 7.87 -23.63 -32.25
C VAL A 163 9.12 -23.23 -33.04
N CYS A 164 9.30 -21.95 -33.38
CA CYS A 164 10.49 -21.48 -34.09
C CYS A 164 11.78 -21.69 -33.29
N SER A 165 11.73 -21.48 -31.96
CA SER A 165 12.87 -21.71 -31.07
C SER A 165 13.29 -23.19 -31.07
N GLU A 166 12.33 -24.12 -31.05
CA GLU A 166 12.64 -25.56 -31.19
C GLU A 166 13.13 -25.92 -32.60
N LEU A 167 12.56 -25.34 -33.66
CA LEU A 167 13.00 -25.56 -35.04
C LEU A 167 14.44 -25.10 -35.30
N ALA A 168 14.88 -24.04 -34.63
CA ALA A 168 16.27 -23.59 -34.63
C ALA A 168 17.20 -24.59 -33.92
N LEU A 169 16.75 -25.21 -32.82
CA LEU A 169 17.50 -26.21 -32.07
C LEU A 169 17.61 -27.55 -32.81
N VAL A 170 16.56 -27.97 -33.53
CA VAL A 170 16.56 -29.22 -34.33
C VAL A 170 17.10 -29.05 -35.75
N GLY A 171 17.68 -27.89 -36.07
CA GLY A 171 18.36 -27.64 -37.35
C GLY A 171 17.45 -27.56 -38.58
N VAL A 172 16.17 -27.23 -38.41
CA VAL A 172 15.28 -26.91 -39.55
C VAL A 172 15.47 -25.46 -39.98
N ILE A 173 15.59 -24.54 -39.01
CA ILE A 173 16.01 -23.16 -39.24
C ILE A 173 17.52 -23.11 -39.04
N LYS A 174 18.25 -22.62 -40.04
CA LYS A 174 19.72 -22.50 -40.03
C LYS A 174 20.14 -21.11 -40.50
N ASP A 175 21.14 -20.53 -39.86
CA ASP A 175 21.73 -19.25 -40.26
C ASP A 175 22.70 -19.42 -41.44
N ALA A 176 23.42 -20.54 -41.47
CA ALA A 176 24.31 -20.97 -42.54
C ALA A 176 24.37 -22.51 -42.59
N PRO A 177 24.88 -23.13 -43.67
CA PRO A 177 24.93 -24.60 -43.77
C PRO A 177 25.65 -25.30 -42.61
N SER A 178 26.61 -24.62 -41.97
CA SER A 178 27.39 -25.10 -40.82
C SER A 178 27.03 -24.42 -39.50
N ARG A 179 25.99 -23.58 -39.45
CA ARG A 179 25.58 -22.86 -38.24
C ARG A 179 24.16 -23.22 -37.81
N SER A 180 23.90 -23.15 -36.49
CA SER A 180 22.56 -23.32 -35.93
C SER A 180 21.60 -22.20 -36.38
N GLY A 181 20.33 -22.23 -35.96
CA GLY A 181 19.37 -21.12 -36.19
C GLY A 181 19.33 -20.09 -35.06
N GLY A 182 20.37 -20.04 -34.21
CA GLY A 182 20.40 -19.19 -33.02
C GLY A 182 20.43 -17.69 -33.33
N GLU A 183 21.15 -17.27 -34.37
CA GLU A 183 21.26 -15.87 -34.78
C GLU A 183 19.93 -15.36 -35.38
N TRP A 184 19.21 -16.20 -36.11
CA TRP A 184 17.86 -15.90 -36.59
C TRP A 184 16.89 -15.59 -35.43
N ILE A 185 16.85 -16.44 -34.39
CA ILE A 185 15.98 -16.21 -33.22
C ILE A 185 16.37 -14.94 -32.48
N MET A 186 17.68 -14.72 -32.29
CA MET A 186 18.19 -13.50 -31.67
C MET A 186 17.75 -12.26 -32.46
N LYS A 187 17.83 -12.29 -33.80
CA LYS A 187 17.41 -11.18 -34.66
C LYS A 187 15.91 -10.90 -34.56
N VAL A 188 15.07 -11.95 -34.61
CA VAL A 188 13.61 -11.82 -34.46
C VAL A 188 13.24 -11.21 -33.11
N LEU A 189 13.84 -11.69 -32.01
CA LEU A 189 13.60 -11.12 -30.69
C LEU A 189 14.15 -9.70 -30.57
N LYS A 190 15.32 -9.40 -31.15
CA LYS A 190 15.87 -8.03 -31.18
C LYS A 190 14.92 -7.06 -31.87
N GLU A 191 14.37 -7.43 -33.03
CA GLU A 191 13.43 -6.59 -33.80
C GLU A 191 12.10 -6.38 -33.06
N LEU A 192 11.60 -7.42 -32.39
CA LEU A 192 10.40 -7.33 -31.54
C LEU A 192 10.60 -6.41 -30.33
N LEU A 193 11.77 -6.45 -29.70
CA LEU A 193 12.06 -5.70 -28.46
C LEU A 193 12.52 -4.26 -28.72
N SER A 194 13.30 -4.03 -29.79
CA SER A 194 13.85 -2.69 -30.10
C SER A 194 12.79 -1.71 -30.60
N ASN A 195 11.68 -2.19 -31.14
CA ASN A 195 10.59 -1.37 -31.70
C ASN A 195 9.40 -1.17 -30.74
N ASP A 196 9.56 -1.47 -29.45
CA ASP A 196 8.45 -1.52 -28.50
C ASP A 196 8.60 -0.54 -27.31
N PRO A 197 8.21 0.74 -27.48
CA PRO A 197 8.25 1.73 -26.39
C PRO A 197 7.25 1.42 -25.27
N SER A 198 6.22 0.61 -25.55
CA SER A 198 5.15 0.21 -24.63
C SER A 198 5.47 -1.06 -23.84
N LEU A 199 6.56 -1.76 -24.16
CA LEU A 199 6.95 -3.05 -23.60
C LEU A 199 5.85 -4.14 -23.74
N SER A 200 4.98 -4.05 -24.76
CA SER A 200 3.89 -5.02 -24.95
C SER A 200 4.36 -6.42 -25.35
N SER A 201 5.57 -6.52 -25.92
CA SER A 201 6.25 -7.73 -26.37
C SER A 201 7.11 -8.38 -25.27
N LEU A 202 7.26 -7.74 -24.12
CA LEU A 202 7.97 -8.26 -22.95
C LEU A 202 7.52 -9.67 -22.50
N PRO A 203 6.21 -10.01 -22.48
CA PRO A 203 5.77 -11.36 -22.15
C PRO A 203 6.27 -12.44 -23.11
N LEU A 204 6.60 -12.10 -24.35
CA LEU A 204 7.20 -13.04 -25.32
C LEU A 204 8.62 -13.39 -24.91
N LEU A 205 9.42 -12.39 -24.50
CA LEU A 205 10.78 -12.61 -23.99
C LEU A 205 10.76 -13.44 -22.70
N ILE A 206 9.87 -13.14 -21.75
CA ILE A 206 9.75 -13.92 -20.51
C ILE A 206 9.36 -15.37 -20.83
N THR A 207 8.42 -15.59 -21.76
CA THR A 207 8.03 -16.95 -22.17
C THR A 207 9.22 -17.68 -22.81
N PHE A 208 9.99 -16.99 -23.63
CA PHE A 208 11.19 -17.54 -24.26
C PHE A 208 12.24 -17.93 -23.21
N LEU A 209 12.62 -17.02 -22.31
CA LEU A 209 13.63 -17.27 -21.28
C LEU A 209 13.22 -18.38 -20.30
N LYS A 210 11.93 -18.51 -19.98
CA LYS A 210 11.42 -19.61 -19.14
C LYS A 210 11.65 -21.00 -19.74
N SER A 211 11.59 -21.12 -21.07
CA SER A 211 11.69 -22.41 -21.76
C SER A 211 13.04 -22.67 -22.43
N TYR A 212 13.80 -21.61 -22.74
CA TYR A 212 14.96 -21.67 -23.64
C TYR A 212 16.21 -20.95 -23.10
N SER A 213 16.23 -20.52 -21.83
CA SER A 213 17.39 -19.88 -21.20
C SER A 213 18.65 -20.74 -21.24
N LEU A 214 18.54 -22.05 -20.98
CA LEU A 214 19.72 -22.93 -20.99
C LEU A 214 20.28 -23.14 -22.41
N PRO A 215 19.50 -23.54 -23.44
CA PRO A 215 20.06 -23.76 -24.79
C PRO A 215 20.59 -22.48 -25.47
N PHE A 216 19.93 -21.32 -25.27
CA PHE A 216 20.26 -20.09 -26.00
C PHE A 216 21.16 -19.12 -25.21
N LEU A 217 21.13 -19.13 -23.88
CA LEU A 217 21.96 -18.22 -23.06
C LEU A 217 22.99 -18.97 -22.21
N GLY A 218 22.91 -20.30 -22.08
CA GLY A 218 23.79 -21.07 -21.20
C GLY A 218 23.51 -20.82 -19.70
N ILE A 219 22.36 -20.24 -19.37
CA ILE A 219 21.97 -19.89 -18.00
C ILE A 219 20.99 -20.94 -17.49
N THR A 220 21.32 -21.60 -16.38
CA THR A 220 20.38 -22.45 -15.64
C THR A 220 19.56 -21.56 -14.71
N PRO A 221 18.23 -21.40 -14.83
CA PRO A 221 17.47 -20.55 -13.92
C PRO A 221 17.49 -21.09 -12.48
N ALA A 222 17.89 -20.27 -11.50
CA ALA A 222 17.87 -20.62 -10.08
C ALA A 222 16.47 -20.41 -9.53
N ILE A 223 16.08 -21.28 -8.62
CA ILE A 223 14.91 -21.07 -7.78
C ILE A 223 15.33 -20.14 -6.64
N ILE A 224 15.46 -18.83 -6.93
CA ILE A 224 15.42 -17.82 -5.89
C ILE A 224 13.94 -17.58 -5.60
N LYS A 225 13.52 -17.78 -4.34
CA LYS A 225 12.13 -17.56 -3.93
C LYS A 225 11.76 -16.10 -4.22
N GLN A 226 10.54 -15.89 -4.72
CA GLN A 226 9.88 -14.59 -4.80
C GLN A 226 10.15 -13.76 -3.54
N VAL A 227 10.86 -12.65 -3.73
CA VAL A 227 10.95 -11.58 -2.72
C VAL A 227 9.64 -10.79 -2.82
N SER A 228 8.91 -10.76 -1.72
CA SER A 228 7.68 -9.99 -1.57
C SER A 228 7.95 -8.50 -1.82
N ALA A 229 7.03 -7.83 -2.52
CA ALA A 229 7.10 -6.40 -2.89
C ALA A 229 7.10 -5.42 -1.69
N ASN A 230 7.13 -5.94 -0.45
CA ASN A 230 7.12 -5.18 0.81
C ASN A 230 8.48 -5.19 1.53
N SER A 231 9.58 -5.52 0.85
CA SER A 231 10.92 -5.40 1.45
C SER A 231 11.45 -3.98 1.29
N GLU A 232 11.84 -3.37 2.41
CA GLU A 232 12.37 -2.01 2.49
C GLU A 232 13.60 -1.82 1.57
N PRO A 233 13.70 -0.70 0.81
CA PRO A 233 14.86 -0.43 -0.01
C PRO A 233 15.98 0.16 0.85
N GLY A 234 17.06 -0.60 1.01
CA GLY A 234 18.29 -0.09 1.65
C GLY A 234 19.27 -1.15 2.14
N MET A 235 18.80 -2.36 2.48
CA MET A 235 19.68 -3.38 3.08
C MET A 235 20.37 -4.33 2.09
N LEU A 236 20.11 -4.21 0.79
CA LEU A 236 20.59 -5.20 -0.20
C LEU A 236 21.92 -4.84 -0.90
N SER A 237 22.54 -3.69 -0.60
CA SER A 237 23.73 -3.24 -1.34
C SER A 237 25.07 -3.36 -0.60
N ALA A 238 25.12 -3.76 0.67
CA ALA A 238 26.38 -3.83 1.42
C ALA A 238 26.75 -5.23 1.97
N THR A 239 25.78 -6.11 2.23
CA THR A 239 26.05 -7.41 2.89
C THR A 239 26.01 -8.63 1.98
N GLN A 240 25.73 -8.47 0.68
CA GLN A 240 25.83 -9.55 -0.32
C GLN A 240 27.08 -9.45 -1.22
N ALA A 241 28.04 -8.59 -0.88
CA ALA A 241 29.28 -8.46 -1.65
C ALA A 241 30.38 -9.47 -1.25
N LEU A 242 30.21 -10.26 -0.18
CA LEU A 242 31.36 -11.00 0.40
C LEU A 242 31.20 -12.49 0.67
N ASP A 243 30.04 -13.12 0.46
CA ASP A 243 29.96 -14.59 0.61
C ASP A 243 29.18 -15.26 -0.53
N SER A 244 29.94 -16.00 -1.36
CA SER A 244 29.48 -17.01 -2.32
C SER A 244 28.76 -16.54 -3.61
N ILE A 245 29.49 -15.84 -4.49
CA ILE A 245 29.30 -16.07 -5.94
C ILE A 245 29.94 -17.44 -6.25
N ALA A 246 29.26 -18.52 -5.86
CA ALA A 246 29.47 -19.79 -6.53
C ALA A 246 28.91 -19.62 -7.95
N PHE A 247 29.78 -19.34 -8.92
CA PHE A 247 29.45 -19.51 -10.33
C PHE A 247 28.77 -20.88 -10.48
N PRO A 248 27.61 -20.97 -11.16
CA PRO A 248 27.10 -22.28 -11.54
C PRO A 248 28.19 -22.94 -12.37
N SER A 249 28.63 -24.14 -11.97
CA SER A 249 29.62 -24.92 -12.70
C SER A 249 29.24 -24.93 -14.18
N LEU A 250 30.16 -24.47 -15.04
CA LEU A 250 30.07 -24.64 -16.48
C LEU A 250 29.82 -26.12 -16.73
N VAL A 251 28.59 -26.46 -17.13
CA VAL A 251 28.28 -27.80 -17.64
C VAL A 251 29.18 -27.98 -18.86
N ASP A 252 29.97 -29.06 -18.89
CA ASP A 252 30.93 -29.37 -19.96
C ASP A 252 30.43 -28.93 -21.34
N ASP A 253 31.12 -27.96 -21.94
CA ASP A 253 30.71 -27.17 -23.12
C ASP A 253 30.69 -27.98 -24.44
N ASN A 254 30.98 -29.29 -24.38
CA ASN A 254 31.11 -30.15 -25.55
C ASN A 254 29.78 -30.61 -26.16
N GLY A 255 28.63 -30.21 -25.59
CA GLY A 255 27.29 -30.63 -26.05
C GLY A 255 26.36 -29.52 -26.55
N SER A 256 26.69 -28.23 -26.48
CA SER A 256 25.66 -27.21 -26.74
C SER A 256 25.15 -27.20 -28.20
N LEU A 257 23.82 -27.10 -28.37
CA LEU A 257 23.16 -27.11 -29.69
C LEU A 257 23.36 -25.81 -30.48
N ILE A 258 23.78 -24.73 -29.80
CA ILE A 258 24.01 -23.37 -30.32
C ILE A 258 25.44 -22.94 -29.98
N GLU A 259 26.10 -22.25 -30.91
CA GLU A 259 27.47 -21.75 -30.82
C GLU A 259 27.64 -20.70 -29.70
N GLN A 260 28.77 -20.76 -29.00
CA GLN A 260 29.04 -19.93 -27.81
C GLN A 260 29.04 -18.42 -28.12
N ASP A 261 29.56 -18.02 -29.29
CA ASP A 261 29.58 -16.62 -29.72
C ASP A 261 28.17 -16.04 -29.93
N ILE A 262 27.21 -16.87 -30.35
CA ILE A 262 25.80 -16.50 -30.50
C ILE A 262 25.16 -16.39 -29.11
N ARG A 263 25.41 -17.35 -28.20
CA ARG A 263 24.88 -17.32 -26.83
C ARG A 263 25.30 -16.08 -26.07
N ASP A 264 26.58 -15.70 -26.16
CA ASP A 264 27.11 -14.51 -25.49
C ASP A 264 26.52 -13.20 -26.03
N ARG A 265 26.32 -13.11 -27.36
CA ARG A 265 25.66 -11.96 -28.00
C ARG A 265 24.20 -11.87 -27.59
N PHE A 266 23.51 -13.01 -27.51
CA PHE A 266 22.11 -13.08 -27.08
C PHE A 266 21.98 -12.67 -25.61
N LYS A 267 22.84 -13.18 -24.73
CA LYS A 267 22.88 -12.79 -23.31
C LYS A 267 23.02 -11.28 -23.14
N ARG A 268 24.00 -10.65 -23.82
CA ARG A 268 24.21 -9.18 -23.79
C ARG A 268 22.99 -8.39 -24.29
N MET A 269 22.29 -8.91 -25.30
CA MET A 269 21.06 -8.28 -25.78
C MET A 269 19.94 -8.31 -24.72
N CYS A 270 19.77 -9.44 -24.03
CA CYS A 270 18.79 -9.56 -22.94
C CYS A 270 19.13 -8.68 -21.74
N GLU A 271 20.41 -8.59 -21.36
CA GLU A 271 20.91 -7.70 -20.29
C GLU A 271 20.66 -6.23 -20.62
N GLY A 272 20.99 -5.78 -21.84
CA GLY A 272 20.74 -4.41 -22.28
C GLY A 272 19.24 -4.05 -22.33
N TYR A 273 18.38 -5.02 -22.70
CA TYR A 273 16.94 -4.83 -22.65
C TYR A 273 16.40 -4.76 -21.21
N PHE A 274 16.91 -5.60 -20.30
CA PHE A 274 16.58 -5.53 -18.87
C PHE A 274 16.90 -4.15 -18.30
N GLU A 275 18.07 -3.57 -18.60
CA GLU A 275 18.43 -2.23 -18.14
C GLU A 275 17.42 -1.16 -18.63
N SER A 276 16.95 -1.26 -19.87
CA SER A 276 15.91 -0.38 -20.41
C SER A 276 14.57 -0.54 -19.68
N VAL A 277 14.17 -1.77 -19.35
CA VAL A 277 12.96 -2.07 -18.57
C VAL A 277 13.08 -1.53 -17.15
N SER A 278 14.23 -1.70 -16.51
CA SER A 278 14.52 -1.16 -15.17
C SER A 278 14.45 0.36 -15.13
N LYS A 279 15.02 1.05 -16.12
CA LYS A 279 14.90 2.53 -16.25
C LYS A 279 13.45 2.96 -16.38
N LYS A 280 12.66 2.25 -17.20
CA LYS A 280 11.23 2.53 -17.36
C LYS A 280 10.42 2.28 -16.09
N LEU A 281 10.73 1.22 -15.35
CA LEU A 281 10.11 0.91 -14.06
C LEU A 281 10.33 2.05 -13.04
N VAL A 282 11.57 2.55 -12.91
CA VAL A 282 11.89 3.67 -12.01
C VAL A 282 11.15 4.95 -12.42
N ILE A 283 11.01 5.22 -13.72
CA ILE A 283 10.27 6.39 -14.22
C ILE A 283 8.78 6.28 -13.87
N GLU A 284 8.14 5.14 -14.14
CA GLU A 284 6.72 4.94 -13.83
C GLU A 284 6.46 4.92 -12.31
N HIS A 285 7.40 4.39 -11.51
CA HIS A 285 7.33 4.44 -10.05
C HIS A 285 7.29 5.89 -9.53
N LYS A 286 8.21 6.75 -10.00
CA LYS A 286 8.21 8.19 -9.66
C LYS A 286 6.93 8.89 -10.12
N ARG A 287 6.43 8.53 -11.30
CA ARG A 287 5.19 9.09 -11.86
C ARG A 287 3.96 8.71 -11.03
N LEU A 288 3.91 7.47 -10.53
CA LEU A 288 2.83 6.99 -9.67
C LEU A 288 2.83 7.73 -8.33
N GLN A 289 4.01 7.89 -7.70
CA GLN A 289 4.16 8.66 -6.46
C GLN A 289 3.75 10.13 -6.61
N GLU A 290 4.14 10.78 -7.71
CA GLU A 290 3.74 12.17 -7.97
C GLU A 290 2.22 12.29 -8.20
N GLN A 291 1.59 11.30 -8.84
CA GLN A 291 0.14 11.29 -9.01
C GLN A 291 -0.59 11.05 -7.69
N ASP A 292 -0.06 10.18 -6.83
CA ASP A 292 -0.57 9.93 -5.49
C ASP A 292 -0.52 11.21 -4.63
N ARG A 293 0.61 11.92 -4.66
CA ARG A 293 0.79 13.23 -4.01
C ARG A 293 -0.23 14.26 -4.49
N ARG A 294 -0.46 14.36 -5.80
CA ARG A 294 -1.49 15.27 -6.37
C ARG A 294 -2.91 14.89 -5.99
N ASN A 295 -3.19 13.60 -5.88
CA ASN A 295 -4.49 13.12 -5.42
C ASN A 295 -4.70 13.47 -3.95
N HIS A 296 -3.66 13.33 -3.12
CA HIS A 296 -3.68 13.72 -1.72
C HIS A 296 -3.84 15.24 -1.54
N GLU A 297 -3.12 16.07 -2.30
CA GLU A 297 -3.31 17.53 -2.31
C GLU A 297 -4.71 17.95 -2.76
N ALA A 298 -5.27 17.25 -3.76
CA ALA A 298 -6.64 17.50 -4.20
C ALA A 298 -7.63 17.14 -3.08
N TYR A 299 -7.46 15.99 -2.43
CA TYR A 299 -8.28 15.58 -1.29
C TYR A 299 -8.24 16.61 -0.15
N ILE A 300 -7.05 17.14 0.18
CA ILE A 300 -6.90 18.20 1.20
C ILE A 300 -7.62 19.48 0.77
N ARG A 301 -7.61 19.84 -0.52
CA ARG A 301 -8.20 21.09 -1.02
C ARG A 301 -9.71 21.02 -1.19
N SER A 302 -10.27 19.89 -1.65
CA SER A 302 -11.69 19.75 -1.98
C SER A 302 -12.47 18.81 -1.07
N GLY A 303 -11.83 18.12 -0.11
CA GLY A 303 -12.48 17.12 0.76
C GLY A 303 -12.88 15.81 0.07
N GLU A 304 -12.86 15.78 -1.27
CA GLU A 304 -13.15 14.63 -2.11
C GLU A 304 -12.16 14.50 -3.27
N ILE A 305 -11.95 13.27 -3.76
CA ILE A 305 -11.21 12.97 -4.98
C ILE A 305 -12.23 12.61 -6.06
N PHE A 306 -12.26 13.37 -7.16
CA PHE A 306 -13.11 13.07 -8.31
C PHE A 306 -12.90 11.64 -8.83
N GLU A 307 -14.00 10.97 -9.18
CA GLU A 307 -14.00 9.57 -9.64
C GLU A 307 -13.06 9.34 -10.84
N ASP A 308 -13.02 10.26 -11.80
CA ASP A 308 -12.13 10.18 -12.97
C ASP A 308 -10.64 10.13 -12.58
N ARG A 309 -10.23 10.86 -11.53
CA ARG A 309 -8.84 10.86 -11.03
C ARG A 309 -8.52 9.56 -10.31
N GLN A 310 -9.47 9.04 -9.54
CA GLN A 310 -9.35 7.75 -8.87
C GLN A 310 -9.20 6.62 -9.90
N GLN A 311 -10.07 6.57 -10.91
CA GLN A 311 -10.00 5.57 -11.98
C GLN A 311 -8.70 5.69 -12.81
N ALA A 312 -8.19 6.91 -13.04
CA ALA A 312 -6.91 7.11 -13.74
C ALA A 312 -5.72 6.60 -12.91
N TYR A 313 -5.73 6.86 -11.60
CA TYR A 313 -4.72 6.36 -10.68
C TYR A 313 -4.73 4.83 -10.60
N GLU A 314 -5.90 4.20 -10.44
CA GLU A 314 -6.02 2.74 -10.46
C GLU A 314 -5.51 2.10 -11.76
N ARG A 315 -5.79 2.72 -12.91
CA ARG A 315 -5.25 2.28 -14.20
C ARG A 315 -3.73 2.36 -14.24
N MET A 316 -3.14 3.43 -13.70
CA MET A 316 -1.69 3.57 -13.58
C MET A 316 -1.08 2.54 -12.63
N THR A 317 -1.70 2.30 -11.47
CA THR A 317 -1.26 1.29 -10.48
C THR A 317 -1.24 -0.11 -11.08
N LYS A 318 -2.33 -0.53 -11.74
CA LYS A 318 -2.40 -1.84 -12.43
C LYS A 318 -1.32 -1.98 -13.51
N GLY A 319 -1.04 -0.91 -14.25
CA GLY A 319 0.04 -0.87 -15.24
C GLY A 319 1.42 -1.04 -14.61
N TYR A 320 1.68 -0.34 -13.51
CA TYR A 320 2.92 -0.41 -12.74
C TYR A 320 3.15 -1.80 -12.13
N GLU A 321 2.14 -2.40 -11.47
CA GLU A 321 2.24 -3.74 -10.88
C GLU A 321 2.60 -4.80 -11.93
N LYS A 322 1.98 -4.73 -13.11
CA LYS A 322 2.27 -5.62 -14.23
C LYS A 322 3.71 -5.46 -14.73
N LEU A 323 4.21 -4.23 -14.78
CA LEU A 323 5.59 -3.93 -15.17
C LEU A 323 6.60 -4.41 -14.11
N LEU A 324 6.30 -4.19 -12.83
CA LEU A 324 7.11 -4.64 -11.69
C LEU A 324 7.24 -6.17 -11.68
N ALA A 325 6.12 -6.90 -11.78
CA ALA A 325 6.11 -8.36 -11.82
C ALA A 325 6.89 -8.92 -13.03
N SER A 326 6.81 -8.22 -14.17
CA SER A 326 7.56 -8.58 -15.38
C SER A 326 9.06 -8.32 -15.22
N CYS A 327 9.45 -7.21 -14.58
CA CYS A 327 10.85 -6.88 -14.28
C CYS A 327 11.45 -7.87 -13.28
N GLN A 328 10.71 -8.25 -12.23
CA GLN A 328 11.10 -9.29 -11.28
C GLN A 328 11.32 -10.63 -11.99
N SER A 329 10.39 -11.03 -12.86
CA SER A 329 10.52 -12.26 -13.65
C SER A 329 11.77 -12.24 -14.55
N LEU A 330 12.12 -11.10 -15.15
CA LEU A 330 13.34 -10.96 -15.94
C LEU A 330 14.62 -11.00 -15.08
N SER A 331 14.61 -10.31 -13.94
CA SER A 331 15.70 -10.30 -12.96
C SER A 331 16.03 -11.72 -12.50
N GLU A 332 15.01 -12.52 -12.16
CA GLU A 332 15.14 -13.93 -11.79
C GLU A 332 15.69 -14.80 -12.93
N LEU A 333 15.20 -14.62 -14.16
CA LEU A 333 15.60 -15.44 -15.31
C LEU A 333 17.00 -15.12 -15.84
N LEU A 334 17.48 -13.89 -15.65
CA LEU A 334 18.78 -13.40 -16.13
C LEU A 334 19.85 -13.30 -15.03
N TYR A 335 19.50 -13.52 -13.77
CA TYR A 335 20.38 -13.33 -12.60
C TYR A 335 20.92 -11.90 -12.46
N LEU A 336 20.05 -10.92 -12.68
CA LEU A 336 20.41 -9.51 -12.52
C LEU A 336 19.70 -8.92 -11.31
N PRO A 337 20.33 -8.03 -10.53
CA PRO A 337 19.68 -7.39 -9.39
C PRO A 337 18.55 -6.46 -9.85
N MET A 338 17.49 -6.37 -9.05
CA MET A 338 16.41 -5.39 -9.27
C MET A 338 16.92 -3.95 -9.06
N PRO A 339 16.39 -2.97 -9.83
CA PRO A 339 16.72 -1.57 -9.61
C PRO A 339 16.18 -1.08 -8.26
N SER A 340 16.89 -0.17 -7.62
CA SER A 340 16.43 0.50 -6.40
C SER A 340 15.20 1.36 -6.71
N LEU A 341 14.08 1.07 -6.04
CA LEU A 341 12.86 1.88 -6.13
C LEU A 341 12.83 2.84 -4.93
N PRO A 342 12.81 4.17 -5.14
CA PRO A 342 12.78 5.11 -4.04
C PRO A 342 11.43 5.03 -3.30
N THR A 343 11.41 4.60 -2.05
CA THR A 343 10.19 4.61 -1.22
C THR A 343 10.00 6.01 -0.62
N ALA A 344 8.74 6.48 -0.57
CA ALA A 344 8.37 7.79 -0.04
C ALA A 344 8.68 7.99 1.47
N SER A 345 9.24 6.98 2.16
CA SER A 345 9.72 7.12 3.55
C SER A 345 11.01 7.93 3.70
N GLN A 346 11.58 8.47 2.60
CA GLN A 346 12.76 9.35 2.67
C GLN A 346 12.50 10.82 2.36
N LYS A 347 11.24 11.23 2.18
CA LYS A 347 10.83 12.65 2.11
C LYS A 347 9.44 12.82 2.67
N SER A 348 9.35 13.11 3.97
CA SER A 348 8.10 13.40 4.68
C SER A 348 7.63 14.83 4.38
N ASP A 349 7.20 15.09 3.15
CA ASP A 349 6.42 16.28 2.78
C ASP A 349 4.91 16.03 3.00
N SER A 350 4.52 15.68 4.22
CA SER A 350 3.10 15.64 4.61
C SER A 350 2.83 16.70 5.68
N ILE A 351 2.19 17.78 5.25
CA ILE A 351 1.70 18.88 6.08
C ILE A 351 0.79 18.32 7.18
N LEU A 352 1.24 18.41 8.43
CA LEU A 352 0.43 18.17 9.62
C LEU A 352 -0.56 19.33 9.80
N ILE A 353 -1.86 19.05 9.66
CA ILE A 353 -2.93 19.84 10.27
C ILE A 353 -3.38 19.08 11.52
N GLY A 354 -3.19 19.72 12.68
CA GLY A 354 -3.40 19.11 13.98
C GLY A 354 -4.87 18.81 14.30
N THR A 355 -5.11 17.65 14.90
CA THR A 355 -5.87 17.47 16.16
C THR A 355 -5.79 15.99 16.59
N ASN A 356 -5.55 15.78 17.90
CA ASN A 356 -5.51 14.51 18.64
C ASN A 356 -4.23 13.64 18.54
N SER A 357 -3.22 14.08 19.30
CA SER A 357 -2.04 13.31 19.68
C SER A 357 -2.33 12.36 20.85
N THR A 358 -2.79 11.14 20.58
CA THR A 358 -2.72 9.98 21.52
C THR A 358 -3.00 8.67 20.79
N SER A 359 -2.16 8.27 19.83
CA SER A 359 -1.89 6.86 19.49
C SER A 359 -1.12 6.73 18.16
N SER A 360 0.20 6.89 18.20
CA SER A 360 1.09 6.37 17.14
C SER A 360 2.52 6.26 17.69
N PHE A 361 2.73 5.29 18.57
CA PHE A 361 4.05 4.74 18.83
C PHE A 361 4.11 3.33 18.24
N SER A 362 4.44 3.24 16.95
CA SER A 362 4.85 2.00 16.30
C SER A 362 6.21 2.22 15.66
N ASN A 363 7.21 1.67 16.34
CA ASN A 363 8.63 1.53 15.99
C ASN A 363 9.00 1.75 14.52
N ASP A 364 9.65 2.88 14.25
CA ASP A 364 10.76 2.97 13.30
C ASP A 364 11.79 3.94 13.91
N GLU A 365 12.80 3.41 14.60
CA GLU A 365 13.89 4.20 15.20
C GLU A 365 14.98 4.41 14.15
N GLY A 366 14.74 5.32 13.21
CA GLY A 366 15.78 6.01 12.48
C GLY A 366 16.44 7.05 13.39
N ASP A 367 17.77 7.04 13.41
CA ASP A 367 18.69 7.79 14.27
C ASP A 367 18.37 9.29 14.40
N VAL A 368 17.52 9.67 15.36
CA VAL A 368 17.43 11.06 15.83
C VAL A 368 18.56 11.26 16.83
N THR A 369 19.67 11.80 16.36
CA THR A 369 20.76 12.25 17.24
C THR A 369 20.21 13.31 18.21
N ALA A 370 19.95 12.89 19.45
CA ALA A 370 19.67 13.80 20.54
C ALA A 370 20.93 14.65 20.78
N GLY A 371 20.96 15.86 20.22
CA GLY A 371 22.08 16.80 20.37
C GLY A 371 22.41 17.69 19.16
N GLY A 372 21.79 17.46 17.99
CA GLY A 372 22.01 18.31 16.80
C GLY A 372 21.48 19.74 16.95
N LYS A 373 22.15 20.71 16.31
CA LYS A 373 21.73 22.12 16.18
C LYS A 373 20.37 22.30 15.48
N TRP A 374 20.01 21.34 14.63
CA TRP A 374 18.77 21.28 13.84
C TRP A 374 17.87 20.15 14.32
N GLU A 375 16.56 20.29 14.13
CA GLU A 375 15.56 19.30 14.53
C GLU A 375 15.65 18.02 13.69
N ASP A 376 15.87 18.18 12.39
CA ASP A 376 16.08 17.10 11.43
C ASP A 376 17.10 17.52 10.34
N GLU A 377 17.43 16.58 9.46
CA GLU A 377 18.37 16.79 8.36
C GLU A 377 17.77 17.66 7.23
N GLU A 378 16.45 17.77 7.15
CA GLU A 378 15.75 18.59 6.15
C GLU A 378 15.79 20.07 6.52
N GLU A 379 15.53 20.40 7.78
CA GLU A 379 15.71 21.72 8.38
C GLU A 379 17.17 22.15 8.22
N ARG A 380 18.12 21.27 8.52
CA ARG A 380 19.55 21.54 8.27
C ARG A 380 19.79 21.96 6.82
N ARG A 381 19.31 21.18 5.85
CA ARG A 381 19.47 21.50 4.42
C ARG A 381 18.78 22.82 4.06
N PHE A 382 17.59 23.08 4.58
CA PHE A 382 16.87 24.32 4.28
C PHE A 382 17.61 25.57 4.77
N PHE A 383 18.27 25.52 5.93
CA PHE A 383 18.97 26.67 6.52
C PHE A 383 20.47 26.75 6.17
N GLU A 384 21.15 25.63 5.90
CA GLU A 384 22.59 25.61 5.57
C GLU A 384 22.87 25.54 4.04
N ASP A 385 22.04 24.84 3.26
CA ASP A 385 22.20 24.72 1.79
C ASP A 385 21.50 25.89 1.09
N VAL A 386 22.10 27.08 1.19
CA VAL A 386 21.66 28.31 0.50
C VAL A 386 22.41 28.47 -0.81
N GLN A 387 21.69 28.77 -1.89
CA GLN A 387 22.27 28.93 -3.23
C GLN A 387 23.19 30.15 -3.31
N ASP A 388 24.37 30.00 -3.92
CA ASP A 388 25.25 31.14 -4.21
C ASP A 388 24.86 31.80 -5.55
N LEU A 389 24.48 33.08 -5.50
CA LEU A 389 24.11 33.85 -6.70
C LEU A 389 25.25 34.02 -7.70
N LYS A 390 26.53 33.87 -7.30
CA LYS A 390 27.69 33.92 -8.22
C LYS A 390 27.64 32.86 -9.32
N ASP A 391 27.00 31.72 -9.06
CA ASP A 391 26.96 30.60 -10.01
C ASP A 391 25.92 30.81 -11.12
N PHE A 392 24.93 31.68 -10.88
CA PHE A 392 23.78 31.90 -11.76
C PHE A 392 23.70 33.32 -12.33
N VAL A 393 24.34 34.29 -11.69
CA VAL A 393 24.31 35.70 -12.07
C VAL A 393 25.75 36.21 -12.29
N PRO A 394 26.05 36.86 -13.43
CA PRO A 394 27.37 37.44 -13.68
C PRO A 394 27.83 38.37 -12.55
N LYS A 395 29.11 38.27 -12.17
CA LYS A 395 29.73 39.07 -11.10
C LYS A 395 29.58 40.59 -11.29
N SER A 396 29.48 41.04 -12.54
CA SER A 396 29.22 42.45 -12.91
C SER A 396 27.85 42.96 -12.47
N ILE A 397 26.83 42.10 -12.43
CA ILE A 397 25.46 42.43 -12.01
C ILE A 397 25.32 42.39 -10.49
N LEU A 398 26.08 41.51 -9.82
CA LEU A 398 26.14 41.40 -8.37
C LEU A 398 27.00 42.50 -7.70
N GLY A 399 27.66 43.36 -8.49
CA GLY A 399 28.47 44.47 -7.97
C GLY A 399 29.80 44.03 -7.35
N VAL A 400 30.24 42.80 -7.59
CA VAL A 400 31.53 42.28 -7.11
C VAL A 400 32.60 42.61 -8.16
N GLY A 401 33.11 43.83 -8.13
CA GLY A 401 34.32 44.22 -8.83
C GLY A 401 35.54 43.51 -8.23
N GLU A 402 36.52 43.16 -9.08
CA GLU A 402 37.81 42.60 -8.64
C GLU A 402 38.46 43.50 -7.57
N GLY A 403 39.14 42.84 -6.62
CA GLY A 403 39.61 43.44 -5.39
C GLY A 403 40.49 44.69 -5.55
N GLU A 404 40.36 45.54 -4.53
CA GLU A 404 41.18 46.68 -4.15
C GLU A 404 42.51 46.87 -4.90
N SER A 405 42.58 47.91 -5.74
CA SER A 405 43.77 48.74 -5.86
C SER A 405 43.36 50.19 -6.14
N LYS A 406 43.90 51.10 -5.34
CA LYS A 406 43.68 52.54 -5.44
C LYS A 406 44.33 53.09 -6.71
N ASP A 407 43.64 54.11 -7.26
CA ASP A 407 44.12 55.24 -8.07
C ASP A 407 43.95 55.21 -9.61
N GLN A 408 43.25 56.27 -10.06
CA GLN A 408 43.13 56.88 -11.40
C GLN A 408 42.21 56.22 -12.45
N GLU A 409 40.95 56.68 -12.50
CA GLU A 409 40.07 56.51 -13.67
C GLU A 409 40.25 57.66 -14.68
N SER A 410 40.69 57.32 -15.90
CA SER A 410 40.56 58.14 -17.11
C SER A 410 39.21 57.91 -17.81
N GLU A 411 38.64 58.96 -18.42
CA GLU A 411 37.30 58.94 -19.05
C GLU A 411 37.11 57.89 -20.17
N GLU A 412 38.18 57.42 -20.81
CA GLU A 412 38.13 56.35 -21.84
C GLU A 412 37.67 54.98 -21.32
N SER A 413 37.79 54.72 -20.01
CA SER A 413 37.36 53.44 -19.41
C SER A 413 35.84 53.33 -19.31
N LYS A 414 35.14 54.47 -19.21
CA LYS A 414 33.68 54.55 -19.05
C LYS A 414 32.94 54.29 -20.36
N GLU A 415 33.48 54.73 -21.49
CA GLU A 415 32.89 54.45 -22.81
C GLU A 415 33.00 52.96 -23.18
N LYS A 416 34.15 52.33 -22.92
CA LYS A 416 34.33 50.88 -23.18
C LYS A 416 33.50 49.98 -22.26
N GLN A 417 33.22 50.41 -21.02
CA GLN A 417 32.28 49.71 -20.14
C GLN A 417 30.83 49.87 -20.61
N ASN A 418 30.43 51.06 -21.09
CA ASN A 418 29.07 51.27 -21.59
C ASN A 418 28.79 50.48 -22.87
N GLU A 419 29.76 50.40 -23.79
CA GLU A 419 29.65 49.58 -25.02
C GLU A 419 29.56 48.08 -24.73
N ARG A 420 30.29 47.58 -23.72
CA ARG A 420 30.16 46.18 -23.26
C ARG A 420 28.82 45.92 -22.56
N HIS A 421 28.32 46.89 -21.77
CA HIS A 421 27.01 46.82 -21.16
C HIS A 421 25.86 46.84 -22.19
N GLU A 422 26.03 47.51 -23.33
CA GLU A 422 25.07 47.47 -24.44
C GLU A 422 25.12 46.16 -25.22
N GLN A 423 26.33 45.63 -25.49
CA GLN A 423 26.50 44.33 -26.15
C GLN A 423 25.96 43.16 -25.31
N ASP A 424 26.17 43.17 -23.99
CA ASP A 424 25.65 42.13 -23.09
C ASP A 424 24.11 42.20 -22.96
N ARG A 425 23.51 43.40 -22.98
CA ARG A 425 22.04 43.56 -23.05
C ARG A 425 21.47 43.04 -24.37
N GLU A 426 22.19 43.20 -25.47
CA GLU A 426 21.77 42.73 -26.79
C GLU A 426 21.88 41.20 -26.91
N TYR A 427 22.86 40.59 -26.23
CA TYR A 427 23.02 39.14 -26.13
C TYR A 427 21.90 38.48 -25.30
N ILE A 428 21.48 39.13 -24.20
CA ILE A 428 20.36 38.67 -23.35
C ILE A 428 19.01 38.70 -24.09
N LYS A 429 18.79 39.65 -25.01
CA LYS A 429 17.58 39.67 -25.87
C LYS A 429 17.49 38.48 -26.84
N LYS A 430 18.61 37.82 -27.17
CA LYS A 430 18.64 36.66 -28.08
C LYS A 430 18.58 35.31 -27.34
N ALA A 431 18.97 35.24 -26.08
CA ALA A 431 19.00 34.00 -25.31
C ALA A 431 17.65 33.60 -24.67
N THR A 432 16.70 34.54 -24.53
CA THR A 432 15.40 34.28 -23.91
C THR A 432 14.28 34.24 -24.94
N THR A 433 14.18 33.14 -25.70
CA THR A 433 12.91 32.77 -26.36
C THR A 433 12.64 31.27 -26.19
N PRO A 434 11.53 30.93 -25.51
CA PRO A 434 10.58 29.95 -26.02
C PRO A 434 9.19 30.59 -26.21
N PRO A 435 8.30 29.99 -27.03
CA PRO A 435 7.11 30.67 -27.52
C PRO A 435 5.95 30.54 -26.53
N LEU A 436 5.37 31.66 -26.08
CA LEU A 436 3.92 31.77 -25.82
C LEU A 436 3.47 33.23 -25.71
N SER A 437 2.50 33.59 -26.57
CA SER A 437 1.52 34.71 -26.55
C SER A 437 1.95 36.13 -26.14
N SER A 438 2.14 36.97 -27.16
CA SER A 438 1.67 38.37 -27.31
C SER A 438 1.24 39.18 -26.05
N GLN A 439 2.16 39.94 -25.42
CA GLN A 439 1.89 41.28 -24.85
C GLN A 439 3.19 42.14 -24.86
N ALA A 440 3.02 43.47 -24.93
CA ALA A 440 4.03 44.52 -25.19
C ALA A 440 5.30 44.51 -24.27
N PRO A 441 6.43 45.15 -24.68
CA PRO A 441 7.66 45.15 -23.89
C PRO A 441 7.48 45.87 -22.54
N GLN A 442 7.54 45.10 -21.45
CA GLN A 442 7.38 45.60 -20.08
C GLN A 442 8.73 46.17 -19.56
N GLY A 443 8.70 47.33 -18.92
CA GLY A 443 9.91 47.97 -18.36
C GLY A 443 10.39 47.31 -17.04
N PRO A 444 11.63 47.58 -16.56
CA PRO A 444 12.19 46.94 -15.35
C PRO A 444 11.34 47.13 -14.08
N SER A 445 10.65 48.27 -13.93
CA SER A 445 9.74 48.51 -12.82
C SER A 445 8.46 47.66 -12.89
N GLN A 446 8.00 47.30 -14.10
CA GLN A 446 6.84 46.43 -14.27
C GLN A 446 7.22 44.97 -14.01
N LEU A 447 8.41 44.53 -14.44
CA LEU A 447 8.96 43.22 -14.11
C LEU A 447 9.14 43.03 -12.59
N LEU A 448 9.65 44.06 -11.88
CA LEU A 448 9.71 44.02 -10.42
C LEU A 448 8.32 43.91 -9.78
N THR A 449 7.33 44.62 -10.33
CA THR A 449 5.96 44.56 -9.81
C THR A 449 5.35 43.17 -10.05
N ALA A 450 5.60 42.55 -11.21
CA ALA A 450 5.19 41.18 -11.49
C ALA A 450 5.88 40.16 -10.56
N LEU A 451 7.17 40.33 -10.26
CA LEU A 451 7.90 39.47 -9.33
C LEU A 451 7.33 39.55 -7.91
N LEU A 452 7.02 40.76 -7.42
CA LEU A 452 6.40 40.95 -6.10
C LEU A 452 4.98 40.37 -6.02
N ILE A 453 4.23 40.34 -7.13
CA ILE A 453 2.91 39.69 -7.18
C ILE A 453 3.03 38.17 -7.13
N ARG A 454 4.10 37.60 -7.69
CA ARG A 454 4.36 36.14 -7.68
C ARG A 454 4.96 35.64 -6.36
N LEU A 455 5.59 36.52 -5.57
CA LEU A 455 6.30 36.15 -4.34
C LEU A 455 5.42 35.40 -3.30
N PRO A 456 4.14 35.77 -3.08
CA PRO A 456 3.24 35.04 -2.19
C PRO A 456 2.91 33.59 -2.60
N ASP A 457 3.14 33.26 -3.88
CA ASP A 457 2.93 31.91 -4.44
C ASP A 457 4.21 31.07 -4.39
N ALA A 458 5.34 31.65 -3.95
CA ALA A 458 6.63 30.97 -3.84
C ALA A 458 6.77 30.23 -2.50
N THR A 459 6.05 29.11 -2.36
CA THR A 459 6.04 28.25 -1.15
C THR A 459 7.06 27.10 -1.18
N ASN A 460 7.93 27.07 -2.19
CA ASN A 460 8.92 25.99 -2.38
C ASN A 460 10.33 26.58 -2.49
N ARG A 461 11.34 25.78 -2.11
CA ARG A 461 12.76 26.13 -2.18
C ARG A 461 13.20 26.58 -3.58
N GLU A 462 12.82 25.84 -4.62
CA GLU A 462 13.24 26.15 -6.00
C GLU A 462 12.62 27.46 -6.50
N LEU A 463 11.36 27.73 -6.13
CA LEU A 463 10.66 28.95 -6.56
C LEU A 463 11.23 30.20 -5.90
N ILE A 464 11.62 30.10 -4.62
CA ILE A 464 12.18 31.23 -3.88
C ILE A 464 13.63 31.50 -4.29
N ASP A 465 14.42 30.46 -4.54
CA ASP A 465 15.79 30.59 -5.05
C ASP A 465 15.77 31.18 -6.47
N GLN A 466 14.84 30.74 -7.34
CA GLN A 466 14.62 31.37 -8.65
C GLN A 466 14.18 32.83 -8.54
N ALA A 467 13.32 33.17 -7.56
CA ALA A 467 12.93 34.55 -7.32
C ALA A 467 14.11 35.43 -6.86
N ALA A 468 15.07 34.86 -6.12
CA ALA A 468 16.31 35.54 -5.75
C ALA A 468 17.17 35.86 -6.98
N ILE A 469 17.32 34.90 -7.90
CA ILE A 469 18.01 35.08 -9.18
C ILE A 469 17.32 36.16 -10.01
N ASP A 470 16.00 36.06 -10.20
CA ASP A 470 15.21 37.03 -10.98
C ASP A 470 15.33 38.46 -10.39
N PHE A 471 15.35 38.58 -9.05
CA PHE A 471 15.53 39.86 -8.37
C PHE A 471 16.94 40.43 -8.56
N ALA A 472 17.98 39.59 -8.58
CA ALA A 472 19.36 40.02 -8.79
C ALA A 472 19.55 40.75 -10.14
N PHE A 473 18.86 40.33 -11.20
CA PHE A 473 18.85 41.03 -12.50
C PHE A 473 18.08 42.36 -12.49
N LEU A 474 17.19 42.57 -11.52
CA LEU A 474 16.40 43.80 -11.34
C LEU A 474 16.98 44.73 -10.26
N ASN A 475 18.19 44.43 -9.79
CA ASN A 475 18.84 45.10 -8.68
C ASN A 475 18.95 46.62 -8.90
N SER A 476 18.32 47.39 -8.02
CA SER A 476 18.50 48.82 -7.90
C SER A 476 18.18 49.27 -6.48
N LYS A 477 18.73 50.41 -6.04
CA LYS A 477 18.45 50.96 -4.70
C LYS A 477 16.95 51.19 -4.46
N ALA A 478 16.20 51.54 -5.51
CA ALA A 478 14.75 51.68 -5.45
C ALA A 478 14.02 50.32 -5.38
N ALA A 479 14.51 49.31 -6.11
CA ALA A 479 13.96 47.95 -6.08
C ALA A 479 14.14 47.29 -4.71
N ARG A 480 15.33 47.42 -4.09
CA ARG A 480 15.62 46.89 -2.75
C ARG A 480 14.73 47.49 -1.68
N LYS A 481 14.52 48.80 -1.70
CA LYS A 481 13.57 49.47 -0.79
C LYS A 481 12.13 49.02 -0.98
N ARG A 482 11.70 48.76 -2.23
CA ARG A 482 10.36 48.22 -2.52
C ARG A 482 10.22 46.78 -2.04
N LEU A 483 11.25 45.95 -2.18
CA LEU A 483 11.28 44.58 -1.67
C LEU A 483 11.21 44.56 -0.13
N VAL A 484 12.06 45.32 0.56
CA VAL A 484 12.03 45.41 2.04
C VAL A 484 10.65 45.86 2.54
N LYS A 485 10.05 46.88 1.89
CA LYS A 485 8.70 47.32 2.23
C LYS A 485 7.66 46.21 2.05
N PHE A 486 7.74 45.45 0.96
CA PHE A 486 6.86 44.31 0.72
C PHE A 486 7.03 43.21 1.78
N LEU A 487 8.27 42.83 2.09
CA LEU A 487 8.60 41.81 3.11
C LEU A 487 8.18 42.25 4.52
N SER A 488 8.10 43.55 4.82
CA SER A 488 7.58 44.04 6.11
C SER A 488 6.05 43.93 6.23
N GLN A 489 5.34 43.88 5.11
CA GLN A 489 3.87 43.96 4.99
C GLN A 489 3.22 42.58 4.74
N VAL A 490 3.81 41.51 5.26
CA VAL A 490 3.22 40.16 5.14
C VAL A 490 1.86 40.10 5.84
N SER A 491 0.88 39.50 5.16
CA SER A 491 -0.45 39.27 5.73
C SER A 491 -0.35 38.43 7.01
N LYS A 492 -1.14 38.81 8.02
CA LYS A 492 -1.21 38.10 9.31
C LYS A 492 -1.66 36.65 9.17
N SER A 493 -2.37 36.31 8.10
CA SER A 493 -2.86 34.96 7.80
C SER A 493 -1.82 34.04 7.13
N ARG A 494 -0.67 34.56 6.67
CA ARG A 494 0.30 33.81 5.85
C ARG A 494 1.69 33.74 6.50
N ILE A 495 1.74 33.12 7.68
CA ILE A 495 2.98 32.92 8.46
C ILE A 495 3.88 31.83 7.82
N ASP A 496 3.28 30.95 7.02
CA ASP A 496 3.93 29.91 6.20
C ASP A 496 5.00 30.46 5.24
N LEU A 497 4.88 31.73 4.85
CA LEU A 497 5.81 32.38 3.93
C LEU A 497 7.08 32.91 4.60
N LEU A 498 7.10 33.05 5.94
CA LEU A 498 8.21 33.69 6.65
C LEU A 498 9.55 32.93 6.52
N PRO A 499 9.61 31.58 6.58
CA PRO A 499 10.84 30.84 6.34
C PRO A 499 11.38 31.06 4.91
N HIS A 500 10.50 31.07 3.92
CA HIS A 500 10.84 31.30 2.50
C HIS A 500 11.36 32.72 2.27
N TYR A 501 10.67 33.72 2.82
CA TYR A 501 11.14 35.11 2.78
C TYR A 501 12.46 35.30 3.52
N SER A 502 12.68 34.58 4.63
CA SER A 502 13.95 34.59 5.34
C SER A 502 15.08 34.00 4.49
N ARG A 503 14.81 32.93 3.73
CA ARG A 503 15.76 32.33 2.77
C ARG A 503 16.08 33.28 1.61
N LEU A 504 15.08 33.95 1.06
CA LEU A 504 15.26 34.98 0.03
C LEU A 504 16.18 36.11 0.54
N VAL A 505 15.91 36.59 1.74
CA VAL A 505 16.73 37.64 2.38
C VAL A 505 18.15 37.12 2.60
N ALA A 506 18.33 35.92 3.16
CA ALA A 506 19.65 35.34 3.41
C ALA A 506 20.48 35.17 2.12
N THR A 507 19.84 34.76 1.02
CA THR A 507 20.47 34.62 -0.30
C THR A 507 20.91 35.97 -0.86
N LEU A 508 20.11 37.02 -0.67
CA LEU A 508 20.39 38.37 -1.17
C LEU A 508 21.37 39.14 -0.28
N ASP A 509 21.33 38.93 1.04
CA ASP A 509 22.08 39.70 2.05
C ASP A 509 23.59 39.61 1.85
N TYR A 510 24.09 38.46 1.39
CA TYR A 510 25.51 38.26 1.08
C TYR A 510 26.06 39.24 0.03
N TYR A 511 25.22 39.64 -0.94
CA TYR A 511 25.59 40.59 -2.02
C TYR A 511 25.00 41.99 -1.82
N MET A 512 23.90 42.08 -1.08
CA MET A 512 23.09 43.28 -0.89
C MET A 512 22.73 43.43 0.60
N PRO A 513 23.72 43.75 1.46
CA PRO A 513 23.53 43.75 2.91
C PRO A 513 22.54 44.81 3.40
N ASP A 514 22.19 45.78 2.55
CA ASP A 514 21.18 46.80 2.86
C ASP A 514 19.77 46.21 2.98
N ILE A 515 19.49 45.06 2.34
CA ILE A 515 18.19 44.38 2.43
C ILE A 515 17.99 43.77 3.82
N GLY A 516 18.98 43.01 4.32
CA GLY A 516 18.92 42.42 5.66
C GLY A 516 18.94 43.49 6.76
N SER A 517 19.82 44.48 6.66
CA SER A 517 19.93 45.53 7.68
C SER A 517 18.66 46.37 7.82
N ASP A 518 18.05 46.79 6.69
CA ASP A 518 16.84 47.60 6.71
C ASP A 518 15.65 46.79 7.25
N LEU A 519 15.55 45.50 6.89
CA LEU A 519 14.48 44.63 7.39
C LEU A 519 14.61 44.37 8.90
N ILE A 520 15.83 44.11 9.39
CA ILE A 520 16.07 43.93 10.84
C ILE A 520 15.71 45.19 11.61
N SER A 521 16.06 46.37 11.11
CA SER A 521 15.71 47.64 11.76
C SER A 521 14.19 47.80 11.91
N ILE A 522 13.42 47.45 10.87
CA ILE A 522 11.95 47.50 10.91
C ILE A 522 11.40 46.50 11.93
N LEU A 523 11.92 45.26 11.96
CA LEU A 523 11.45 44.22 12.87
C LEU A 523 11.80 44.53 14.33
N ASP A 524 12.97 45.10 14.62
CA ASP A 524 13.36 45.53 15.97
C ASP A 524 12.52 46.73 16.46
N GLU A 525 12.26 47.71 15.59
CA GLU A 525 11.34 48.82 15.92
C GLU A 525 9.91 48.32 16.19
N GLU A 526 9.43 47.36 15.40
CA GLU A 526 8.13 46.70 15.61
C GLU A 526 8.11 45.93 16.94
N PHE A 527 9.16 45.17 17.27
CA PHE A 527 9.30 44.49 18.57
C PHE A 527 9.25 45.48 19.74
N ARG A 528 10.03 46.57 19.69
CA ARG A 528 10.04 47.61 20.73
C ARG A 528 8.69 48.33 20.85
N TYR A 529 7.99 48.55 19.73
CA TYR A 529 6.64 49.10 19.74
C TYR A 529 5.64 48.16 20.42
N LEU A 530 5.68 46.87 20.07
CA LEU A 530 4.85 45.85 20.71
C LEU A 530 5.17 45.73 22.20
N GLN A 531 6.43 45.85 22.60
CA GLN A 531 6.82 45.82 24.00
C GLN A 531 6.25 47.00 24.81
N ARG A 532 6.21 48.21 24.23
CA ARG A 532 5.55 49.38 24.84
C ARG A 532 4.03 49.21 24.95
N LYS A 533 3.42 48.35 24.12
CA LYS A 533 1.99 48.04 24.10
C LYS A 533 1.66 46.66 24.72
N LYS A 534 2.46 46.19 25.69
CA LYS A 534 2.30 44.88 26.34
C LYS A 534 0.94 44.60 26.99
N ASN A 535 0.19 45.63 27.39
CA ASN A 535 -1.13 45.51 28.03
C ASN A 535 -2.29 45.27 27.04
N VAL A 536 -2.04 45.43 25.73
CA VAL A 536 -3.05 45.21 24.68
C VAL A 536 -2.82 43.83 24.06
N VAL A 537 -3.35 42.81 24.72
CA VAL A 537 -3.01 41.40 24.44
C VAL A 537 -3.69 40.85 23.18
N LYS A 538 -4.99 41.09 23.00
CA LYS A 538 -5.78 40.44 21.94
C LYS A 538 -5.57 41.03 20.54
N GLU A 539 -5.40 42.34 20.41
CA GLU A 539 -5.32 43.00 19.08
C GLU A 539 -3.95 42.85 18.40
N PHE A 540 -2.89 42.66 19.19
CA PHE A 540 -1.51 42.59 18.71
C PHE A 540 -0.90 41.19 18.74
N SER A 541 -1.65 40.16 19.14
CA SER A 541 -1.15 38.77 19.25
C SER A 541 -0.58 38.26 17.91
N GLU A 542 -1.31 38.42 16.82
CA GLU A 542 -0.89 38.00 15.47
C GLU A 542 0.35 38.76 14.99
N VAL A 543 0.47 40.04 15.35
CA VAL A 543 1.62 40.88 14.96
C VAL A 543 2.87 40.46 15.75
N ARG A 544 2.72 40.11 17.03
CA ARG A 544 3.81 39.53 17.85
C ARG A 544 4.28 38.20 17.28
N LEU A 545 3.34 37.32 16.95
CA LEU A 545 3.64 36.02 16.35
C LEU A 545 4.42 36.19 15.03
N LYS A 546 3.92 37.02 14.11
CA LYS A 546 4.62 37.35 12.85
C LYS A 546 6.04 37.86 13.11
N ASN A 547 6.19 38.84 14.00
CA ASN A 547 7.46 39.48 14.28
C ASN A 547 8.49 38.49 14.87
N ILE A 548 8.10 37.72 15.88
CA ILE A 548 8.99 36.75 16.56
C ILE A 548 9.36 35.58 15.63
N VAL A 549 8.41 35.03 14.88
CA VAL A 549 8.69 33.94 13.94
C VAL A 549 9.62 34.41 12.84
N PHE A 550 9.46 35.64 12.33
CA PHE A 550 10.35 36.17 11.30
C PHE A 550 11.78 36.38 11.83
N ILE A 551 11.91 36.98 13.01
CA ILE A 551 13.22 37.17 13.67
C ILE A 551 13.89 35.81 13.95
N SER A 552 13.12 34.81 14.40
CA SER A 552 13.64 33.48 14.70
C SER A 552 14.19 32.77 13.45
N ASN A 553 13.47 32.84 12.33
CA ASN A 553 13.93 32.27 11.06
C ASN A 553 15.15 33.01 10.50
N LEU A 554 15.18 34.35 10.54
CA LEU A 554 16.36 35.13 10.13
C LEU A 554 17.58 34.90 11.03
N THR A 555 17.36 34.55 12.31
CA THR A 555 18.43 34.15 13.24
C THR A 555 19.03 32.81 12.85
N LYS A 556 18.21 31.83 12.44
CA LYS A 556 18.68 30.52 11.95
C LYS A 556 19.54 30.65 10.68
N PHE A 557 19.21 31.58 9.79
CA PHE A 557 20.01 31.92 8.60
C PHE A 557 21.26 32.77 8.88
N GLY A 558 21.47 33.23 10.13
CA GLY A 558 22.61 34.07 10.49
C GLY A 558 22.54 35.52 10.02
N VAL A 559 21.38 35.97 9.52
CA VAL A 559 21.16 37.37 9.08
C VAL A 559 20.98 38.29 10.29
N VAL A 560 20.25 37.83 11.32
CA VAL A 560 20.09 38.58 12.58
C VAL A 560 21.34 38.43 13.44
N PRO A 561 21.96 39.54 13.89
CA PRO A 561 23.08 39.47 14.81
C PRO A 561 22.69 38.81 16.14
N THR A 562 23.51 37.87 16.59
CA THR A 562 23.33 37.09 17.82
C THR A 562 23.02 37.93 19.07
N HIS A 563 23.66 39.09 19.22
CA HIS A 563 23.43 39.95 20.38
C HIS A 563 22.02 40.57 20.42
N LEU A 564 21.36 40.74 19.26
CA LEU A 564 20.03 41.33 19.16
C LEU A 564 18.97 40.34 19.67
N VAL A 565 19.00 39.08 19.23
CA VAL A 565 18.04 38.06 19.68
C VAL A 565 18.21 37.72 21.16
N LEU A 566 19.45 37.69 21.67
CA LEU A 566 19.72 37.52 23.10
C LEU A 566 19.22 38.72 23.92
N HIS A 567 19.34 39.95 23.39
CA HIS A 567 18.78 41.13 24.02
C HIS A 567 17.23 41.09 24.06
N MET A 568 16.58 40.66 22.98
CA MET A 568 15.12 40.47 22.95
C MET A 568 14.66 39.45 24.00
N PHE A 569 15.35 38.31 24.08
CA PHE A 569 15.09 37.30 25.12
C PHE A 569 15.27 37.88 26.52
N LYS A 570 16.35 38.63 26.75
CA LYS A 570 16.61 39.30 28.02
C LYS A 570 15.53 40.32 28.40
N VAL A 571 15.06 41.15 27.46
CA VAL A 571 13.99 42.14 27.72
C VAL A 571 12.69 41.47 28.16
N CYS A 572 12.32 40.34 27.54
CA CYS A 572 11.16 39.56 27.96
C CYS A 572 11.40 38.83 29.29
N LEU A 573 12.63 38.42 29.59
CA LEU A 573 12.99 37.70 30.81
C LEU A 573 13.11 38.63 32.03
N ASP A 574 13.55 39.87 31.84
CA ASP A 574 13.65 40.88 32.90
C ASP A 574 12.25 41.22 33.46
N ASP A 575 11.25 41.36 32.57
CA ASP A 575 9.83 41.50 32.90
C ASP A 575 9.05 40.22 32.52
N PHE A 576 9.23 39.15 33.29
CA PHE A 576 8.68 37.83 33.02
C PHE A 576 7.19 37.72 33.39
N SER A 577 6.32 38.46 32.71
CA SER A 577 4.88 38.50 32.98
C SER A 577 4.01 38.67 31.73
N GLY A 578 2.78 38.16 31.76
CA GLY A 578 1.77 38.37 30.71
C GLY A 578 2.24 37.93 29.32
N THR A 579 2.21 38.86 28.36
CA THR A 579 2.58 38.62 26.95
C THR A 579 4.06 38.27 26.75
N ASN A 580 4.94 38.60 27.70
CA ASN A 580 6.36 38.24 27.59
C ASN A 580 6.61 36.75 27.78
N VAL A 581 5.73 36.06 28.52
CA VAL A 581 5.78 34.60 28.67
C VAL A 581 5.51 33.93 27.32
N ASP A 582 4.47 34.39 26.62
CA ASP A 582 4.12 33.89 25.29
C ASP A 582 5.25 34.21 24.27
N ASN A 583 5.84 35.42 24.33
CA ASN A 583 6.96 35.79 23.45
C ASN A 583 8.22 34.93 23.70
N ILE A 584 8.52 34.59 24.96
CA ILE A 584 9.64 33.71 25.31
C ILE A 584 9.40 32.30 24.79
N ALA A 585 8.20 31.75 24.96
CA ALA A 585 7.85 30.44 24.41
C ALA A 585 8.03 30.43 22.88
N LEU A 586 7.52 31.43 22.18
CA LEU A 586 7.67 31.56 20.72
C LEU A 586 9.13 31.71 20.28
N LEU A 587 9.96 32.44 21.02
CA LEU A 587 11.40 32.55 20.74
C LEU A 587 12.14 31.23 20.99
N LEU A 588 11.74 30.47 22.02
CA LEU A 588 12.31 29.16 22.34
C LEU A 588 11.95 28.10 21.30
N GLU A 589 10.68 28.04 20.91
CA GLU A 589 10.20 27.17 19.82
C GLU A 589 10.84 27.56 18.48
N GLY A 590 10.96 28.87 18.22
CA GLY A 590 11.47 29.37 16.95
C GLY A 590 12.97 29.21 16.74
N CYS A 591 13.80 29.53 17.74
CA CYS A 591 15.27 29.53 17.59
C CYS A 591 16.04 29.09 18.85
N GLY A 592 15.37 28.60 19.89
CA GLY A 592 16.00 28.24 21.16
C GLY A 592 17.03 27.11 21.02
N ARG A 593 16.69 26.03 20.30
CA ARG A 593 17.62 24.91 20.05
C ARG A 593 18.87 25.34 19.29
N TYR A 594 18.68 26.17 18.26
CA TYR A 594 19.76 26.77 17.46
C TYR A 594 20.71 27.60 18.34
N LEU A 595 20.18 28.43 19.23
CA LEU A 595 20.96 29.27 20.14
C LEU A 595 21.65 28.46 21.26
N LEU A 596 21.01 27.41 21.76
CA LEU A 596 21.59 26.57 22.82
C LEU A 596 22.74 25.71 22.27
N GLN A 597 22.65 25.24 21.03
CA GLN A 597 23.68 24.39 20.43
C GLN A 597 24.77 25.16 19.67
N GLY A 598 24.59 26.46 19.39
CA GLY A 598 25.61 27.30 18.76
C GLY A 598 26.84 27.57 19.63
N GLU A 599 28.05 27.47 19.07
CA GLU A 599 29.32 27.60 19.81
C GLU A 599 29.49 28.97 20.50
N GLU A 600 29.04 30.06 19.87
CA GLU A 600 29.15 31.43 20.41
C GLU A 600 28.07 31.74 21.47
N THR A 601 26.90 31.09 21.38
CA THR A 601 25.69 31.42 22.16
C THR A 601 25.40 30.50 23.32
N ARG A 602 25.91 29.26 23.28
CA ARG A 602 25.58 28.18 24.23
C ARG A 602 25.67 28.61 25.70
N GLU A 603 26.79 29.20 26.12
CA GLU A 603 26.99 29.58 27.53
C GLU A 603 26.04 30.71 27.98
N ARG A 604 25.91 31.76 27.16
CA ARG A 604 25.07 32.93 27.47
C ARG A 604 23.58 32.58 27.43
N PHE A 605 23.16 31.77 26.46
CA PHE A 605 21.77 31.35 26.34
C PHE A 605 21.41 30.28 27.39
N GLY A 606 22.32 29.36 27.70
CA GLY A 606 22.16 28.39 28.78
C GLY A 606 21.93 29.04 30.14
N THR A 607 22.71 30.08 30.48
CA THR A 607 22.50 30.85 31.72
C THR A 607 21.16 31.60 31.75
N MET A 608 20.69 32.11 30.60
CA MET A 608 19.35 32.72 30.49
C MET A 608 18.21 31.69 30.62
N LEU A 609 18.38 30.49 30.07
CA LEU A 609 17.44 29.37 30.21
C LEU A 609 17.31 28.88 31.66
N GLU A 610 18.43 28.77 32.36
CA GLU A 610 18.42 28.47 33.80
C GLU A 610 17.68 29.56 34.60
N LEU A 611 17.94 30.83 34.30
CA LEU A 611 17.27 31.95 34.97
C LEU A 611 15.75 31.92 34.71
N MET A 612 15.32 31.57 33.49
CA MET A 612 13.92 31.36 33.16
C MET A 612 13.30 30.24 34.01
N ARG A 613 13.95 29.06 34.09
CA ARG A 613 13.46 27.95 34.93
C ARG A 613 13.34 28.33 36.40
N ARG A 614 14.31 29.07 36.94
CA ARG A 614 14.25 29.59 38.32
C ARG A 614 13.07 30.55 38.49
N LYS A 615 12.88 31.52 37.59
CA LYS A 615 11.74 32.45 37.63
C LYS A 615 10.40 31.74 37.44
N GLN A 616 10.35 30.68 36.62
CA GLN A 616 9.17 29.82 36.43
C GLN A 616 8.72 29.17 37.74
N SER A 617 9.67 28.67 38.56
CA SER A 617 9.36 28.05 39.86
C SER A 617 8.97 29.05 40.97
N LEU A 618 9.38 30.32 40.85
CA LEU A 618 9.19 31.33 41.89
C LEU A 618 7.91 32.16 41.70
N GLN A 619 7.31 32.16 40.51
CA GLN A 619 6.12 32.95 40.18
C GLN A 619 4.92 32.03 39.93
N HIS A 620 3.72 32.51 40.28
CA HIS A 620 2.48 31.78 40.02
C HIS A 620 1.98 32.06 38.60
N PHE A 621 2.18 31.09 37.72
CA PHE A 621 1.65 31.10 36.36
C PHE A 621 0.34 30.31 36.27
N ASP A 622 -0.50 30.67 35.29
CA ASP A 622 -1.66 29.86 34.92
C ASP A 622 -1.21 28.54 34.28
N GLN A 623 -2.02 27.48 34.41
CA GLN A 623 -1.73 26.13 33.92
C GLN A 623 -1.38 26.14 32.42
N ARG A 624 -2.06 26.99 31.64
CA ARG A 624 -1.80 27.18 30.20
C ARG A 624 -0.38 27.70 29.94
N GLN A 625 0.08 28.68 30.72
CA GLN A 625 1.40 29.30 30.54
C GLN A 625 2.53 28.38 31.02
N LEU A 626 2.29 27.61 32.10
CA LEU A 626 3.22 26.58 32.55
C LEU A 626 3.44 25.52 31.46
N LEU A 627 2.35 25.00 30.91
CA LEU A 627 2.43 23.99 29.85
C LEU A 627 3.14 24.53 28.60
N LEU A 628 2.83 25.76 28.20
CA LEU A 628 3.47 26.41 27.05
C LEU A 628 5.00 26.54 27.24
N LEU A 629 5.44 27.00 28.42
CA LEU A 629 6.86 27.13 28.73
C LEU A 629 7.58 25.78 28.84
N GLU A 630 6.92 24.76 29.40
CA GLU A 630 7.47 23.41 29.50
C GLU A 630 7.66 22.79 28.11
N ASN A 631 6.66 22.88 27.24
CA ASN A 631 6.73 22.41 25.86
C ASN A 631 7.88 23.09 25.11
N ALA A 632 7.93 24.43 25.15
CA ALA A 632 8.98 25.21 24.50
C ALA A 632 10.38 24.88 25.05
N TYR A 633 10.52 24.63 26.35
CA TYR A 633 11.78 24.20 26.94
C TYR A 633 12.21 22.81 26.46
N TYR A 634 11.31 21.83 26.44
CA TYR A 634 11.66 20.47 26.02
C TYR A 634 11.93 20.36 24.52
N GLN A 635 11.32 21.24 23.70
CA GLN A 635 11.68 21.37 22.30
C GLN A 635 13.09 21.97 22.14
N CYS A 636 13.42 22.97 22.95
CA CYS A 636 14.76 23.59 22.96
C CYS A 636 15.86 22.65 23.49
N ASN A 637 15.57 21.84 24.50
CA ASN A 637 16.51 20.93 25.16
C ASN A 637 15.84 19.56 25.42
N PRO A 638 15.79 18.67 24.41
CA PRO A 638 15.21 17.34 24.55
C PRO A 638 15.97 16.51 25.59
N PRO A 639 15.29 15.70 26.41
CA PRO A 639 15.96 14.85 27.39
C PRO A 639 16.86 13.82 26.70
N GLU A 640 18.07 13.63 27.22
CA GLU A 640 19.01 12.61 26.74
C GLU A 640 18.40 11.21 26.90
N ARG A 641 17.91 10.63 25.80
CA ARG A 641 17.59 9.20 25.74
C ARG A 641 18.88 8.47 25.41
N ALA A 642 19.31 7.56 26.30
CA ALA A 642 20.48 6.73 26.03
C ALA A 642 20.29 5.99 24.69
N PRO A 643 21.28 6.02 23.78
CA PRO A 643 21.18 5.36 22.50
C PRO A 643 20.91 3.87 22.71
N ARG A 644 19.83 3.37 22.11
CA ARG A 644 19.40 1.99 22.23
C ARG A 644 20.40 1.11 21.49
N GLN A 645 21.25 0.39 22.21
CA GLN A 645 22.21 -0.51 21.58
C GLN A 645 21.48 -1.61 20.80
N GLU A 646 21.69 -1.65 19.48
CA GLU A 646 21.22 -2.76 18.65
C GLU A 646 21.87 -4.07 19.12
N LYS A 647 21.05 -5.02 19.55
CA LYS A 647 21.54 -6.32 19.99
C LYS A 647 22.00 -7.11 18.76
N VAL A 648 23.31 -7.29 18.60
CA VAL A 648 23.90 -8.19 17.60
C VAL A 648 23.41 -9.62 17.87
N ARG A 649 22.86 -10.29 16.87
CA ARG A 649 22.29 -11.65 16.98
C ARG A 649 22.99 -12.60 16.01
N PRO A 650 23.17 -13.87 16.37
CA PRO A 650 23.76 -14.87 15.48
C PRO A 650 22.85 -15.13 14.26
N PRO A 651 23.42 -15.52 13.11
CA PRO A 651 22.64 -15.83 11.89
C PRO A 651 21.55 -16.90 12.14
N MET A 652 21.82 -17.86 13.02
CA MET A 652 20.85 -18.89 13.39
C MET A 652 19.63 -18.32 14.13
N GLU A 653 19.82 -17.36 15.04
CA GLU A 653 18.70 -16.66 15.69
C GLU A 653 17.90 -15.86 14.66
N LEU A 654 18.58 -15.18 13.73
CA LEU A 654 17.90 -14.44 12.65
C LEU A 654 17.09 -15.37 11.74
N PHE A 655 17.63 -16.54 11.40
CA PHE A 655 16.95 -17.53 10.57
C PHE A 655 15.69 -18.08 11.25
N ILE A 656 15.79 -18.52 12.50
CA ILE A 656 14.62 -19.04 13.26
C ILE A 656 13.55 -17.96 13.40
N ARG A 657 13.95 -16.72 13.70
CA ARG A 657 13.02 -15.58 13.79
C ARG A 657 12.35 -15.30 12.45
N HIS A 658 13.08 -15.34 11.34
CA HIS A 658 12.52 -15.16 10.01
C HIS A 658 11.49 -16.26 9.68
N LEU A 659 11.78 -17.52 10.02
CA LEU A 659 10.85 -18.63 9.81
C LEU A 659 9.53 -18.45 10.54
N ILE A 660 9.56 -18.01 11.81
CA ILE A 660 8.37 -17.90 12.66
C ILE A 660 7.64 -16.56 12.49
N TYR A 661 8.36 -15.44 12.36
CA TYR A 661 7.73 -14.11 12.34
C TYR A 661 7.35 -13.63 10.94
N ASP A 662 8.11 -14.02 9.91
CA ASP A 662 7.90 -13.51 8.54
C ASP A 662 7.30 -14.57 7.61
N VAL A 663 7.80 -15.81 7.69
CA VAL A 663 7.43 -16.87 6.73
C VAL A 663 6.19 -17.65 7.16
N LEU A 664 5.90 -17.75 8.46
CA LEU A 664 4.79 -18.55 8.99
C LEU A 664 3.42 -18.02 8.53
N ALA A 665 2.77 -18.81 7.67
CA ALA A 665 1.43 -18.57 7.16
C ALA A 665 0.75 -19.91 6.83
N LYS A 666 -0.57 -19.90 6.63
CA LYS A 666 -1.38 -21.12 6.40
C LYS A 666 -0.88 -21.98 5.23
N ARG A 667 -0.31 -21.36 4.18
CA ARG A 667 0.24 -22.06 3.00
C ARG A 667 1.68 -22.56 3.17
N THR A 668 2.41 -22.02 4.15
CA THR A 668 3.85 -22.25 4.34
C THR A 668 4.16 -23.07 5.59
N ILE A 669 3.15 -23.41 6.40
CA ILE A 669 3.32 -24.14 7.67
C ILE A 669 4.07 -25.47 7.49
N ASP A 670 3.72 -26.30 6.51
CA ASP A 670 4.42 -27.57 6.24
C ASP A 670 5.90 -27.36 5.91
N LYS A 671 6.20 -26.25 5.23
CA LYS A 671 7.56 -25.89 4.86
C LYS A 671 8.34 -25.40 6.08
N VAL A 672 7.71 -24.58 6.91
CA VAL A 672 8.30 -24.09 8.17
C VAL A 672 8.56 -25.26 9.10
N LEU A 673 7.58 -26.15 9.32
CA LEU A 673 7.74 -27.37 10.11
C LEU A 673 8.91 -28.23 9.62
N LYS A 674 9.00 -28.49 8.31
CA LYS A 674 10.13 -29.23 7.72
C LYS A 674 11.48 -28.56 7.93
N LEU A 675 11.54 -27.22 7.96
CA LEU A 675 12.78 -26.48 8.20
C LEU A 675 13.17 -26.49 9.68
N ILE A 676 12.20 -26.32 10.59
CA ILE A 676 12.44 -26.40 12.04
C ILE A 676 12.92 -27.79 12.42
N ARG A 677 12.32 -28.85 11.86
CA ARG A 677 12.76 -30.24 12.08
C ARG A 677 14.17 -30.55 11.57
N LYS A 678 14.70 -29.75 10.64
CA LYS A 678 16.05 -29.90 10.09
C LYS A 678 17.09 -29.06 10.84
N LEU A 679 16.67 -28.25 11.81
CA LEU A 679 17.60 -27.56 12.69
C LEU A 679 18.35 -28.58 13.54
N ASP A 680 19.52 -28.18 14.03
CA ASP A 680 20.30 -29.00 14.94
C ASP A 680 19.68 -28.91 16.36
N TRP A 681 18.92 -29.93 16.75
CA TRP A 681 18.23 -29.98 18.05
C TRP A 681 19.14 -30.43 19.20
N GLU A 682 20.34 -30.95 18.89
CA GLU A 682 21.37 -31.28 19.88
C GLU A 682 22.06 -30.00 20.39
N ASP A 683 22.13 -28.96 19.55
CA ASP A 683 22.63 -27.65 19.93
C ASP A 683 21.70 -26.95 20.95
N GLU A 684 22.23 -26.71 22.14
CA GLU A 684 21.50 -26.06 23.23
C GLU A 684 21.10 -24.62 22.86
N ASP A 685 21.91 -23.91 22.07
CA ASP A 685 21.61 -22.53 21.68
C ASP A 685 20.42 -22.48 20.72
N VAL A 686 20.34 -23.41 19.76
CA VAL A 686 19.21 -23.54 18.84
C VAL A 686 17.93 -23.86 19.61
N ARG A 687 17.97 -24.84 20.52
CA ARG A 687 16.83 -25.20 21.36
C ARG A 687 16.37 -24.02 22.23
N ARG A 688 17.31 -23.27 22.83
CA ARG A 688 17.01 -22.08 23.63
C ARG A 688 16.36 -20.97 22.80
N ILE A 689 16.83 -20.76 21.56
CA ILE A 689 16.24 -19.78 20.64
C ILE A 689 14.83 -20.20 20.23
N LEU A 690 14.63 -21.46 19.85
CA LEU A 690 13.30 -22.00 19.51
C LEU A 690 12.34 -21.84 20.67
N PHE A 691 12.75 -22.24 21.88
CA PHE A 691 11.96 -22.08 23.10
C PHE A 691 11.56 -20.62 23.33
N LYS A 692 12.53 -19.69 23.22
CA LYS A 692 12.30 -18.24 23.36
C LYS A 692 11.35 -17.66 22.30
N VAL A 693 11.26 -18.26 21.12
CA VAL A 693 10.38 -17.79 20.04
C VAL A 693 8.96 -18.33 20.22
N PHE A 694 8.82 -19.61 20.57
CA PHE A 694 7.52 -20.27 20.82
C PHE A 694 6.83 -19.77 22.10
N THR A 695 7.58 -19.29 23.08
CA THR A 695 7.05 -18.68 24.33
C THR A 695 6.68 -17.21 24.17
N LYS A 696 6.89 -16.61 22.99
CA LYS A 696 6.61 -15.17 22.73
C LYS A 696 5.56 -14.98 21.63
N PRO A 697 4.31 -15.41 21.85
CA PRO A 697 3.25 -15.33 20.84
C PRO A 697 2.96 -13.89 20.41
N TRP A 698 3.16 -12.88 21.28
CA TRP A 698 2.97 -11.46 20.97
C TRP A 698 3.96 -10.88 19.94
N LYS A 699 4.96 -11.64 19.51
CA LYS A 699 5.84 -11.27 18.39
C LYS A 699 5.31 -11.76 17.03
N ILE A 700 4.28 -12.60 17.03
CA ILE A 700 3.61 -13.09 15.84
C ILE A 700 2.33 -12.26 15.62
N LYS A 701 1.87 -12.16 14.37
CA LYS A 701 0.56 -11.57 14.05
C LYS A 701 -0.55 -12.33 14.78
N TYR A 702 -1.49 -11.61 15.38
CA TYR A 702 -2.56 -12.20 16.21
C TYR A 702 -3.32 -13.34 15.51
N GLY A 703 -3.68 -13.18 14.23
CA GLY A 703 -4.36 -14.22 13.45
C GLY A 703 -3.51 -15.46 13.11
N ASN A 704 -2.19 -15.41 13.30
CA ASN A 704 -1.28 -16.53 13.04
C ASN A 704 -0.90 -17.30 14.33
N ILE A 705 -1.45 -16.94 15.49
CA ILE A 705 -1.17 -17.62 16.77
C ILE A 705 -1.63 -19.09 16.72
N SER A 706 -2.76 -19.39 16.06
CA SER A 706 -3.24 -20.75 15.83
C SER A 706 -2.22 -21.61 15.05
N LEU A 707 -1.51 -21.03 14.09
CA LEU A 707 -0.47 -21.71 13.33
C LEU A 707 0.75 -22.05 14.20
N LEU A 708 1.08 -21.21 15.18
CA LEU A 708 2.13 -21.52 16.15
C LEU A 708 1.73 -22.71 17.05
N ALA A 709 0.46 -22.80 17.45
CA ALA A 709 -0.05 -23.91 18.25
C ALA A 709 -0.04 -25.22 17.45
N MET A 710 -0.44 -25.16 16.19
CA MET A 710 -0.35 -26.29 15.25
C MET A 710 1.10 -26.77 15.08
N LEU A 711 2.06 -25.85 14.91
CA LEU A 711 3.48 -26.22 14.86
C LEU A 711 3.95 -26.90 16.14
N THR A 712 3.48 -26.42 17.29
CA THR A 712 3.85 -26.99 18.60
C THR A 712 3.31 -28.42 18.74
N TYR A 713 2.08 -28.66 18.29
CA TYR A 713 1.48 -30.01 18.20
C TYR A 713 2.30 -30.93 17.29
N ASP A 714 2.60 -30.49 16.06
CA ASP A 714 3.29 -31.32 15.07
C ASP A 714 4.74 -31.65 15.48
N LEU A 715 5.37 -30.81 16.31
CA LEU A 715 6.70 -31.04 16.86
C LEU A 715 6.72 -32.11 17.96
N GLN A 716 5.58 -32.36 18.63
CA GLN A 716 5.49 -33.33 19.73
C GLN A 716 5.92 -34.75 19.31
N ARG A 717 5.64 -35.14 18.06
CA ARG A 717 6.01 -36.46 17.51
C ARG A 717 7.53 -36.66 17.37
N TYR A 718 8.29 -35.57 17.32
CA TYR A 718 9.74 -35.60 17.08
C TYR A 718 10.53 -35.23 18.34
N HIS A 719 10.04 -34.24 19.09
CA HIS A 719 10.66 -33.74 20.31
C HIS A 719 9.59 -33.52 21.38
N PRO A 720 9.21 -34.56 22.15
CA PRO A 720 8.10 -34.48 23.10
C PRO A 720 8.37 -33.50 24.27
N ASP A 721 9.62 -33.39 24.72
CA ASP A 721 10.00 -32.50 25.84
C ASP A 721 9.82 -31.01 25.50
N PHE A 722 9.90 -30.65 24.23
CA PHE A 722 9.86 -29.25 23.79
C PHE A 722 8.47 -28.63 23.92
N PRO A 723 7.38 -29.19 23.37
CA PRO A 723 6.03 -28.71 23.60
C PRO A 723 5.63 -28.66 25.08
N ILE A 724 6.04 -29.64 25.89
CA ILE A 724 5.77 -29.66 27.34
C ILE A 724 6.38 -28.42 27.99
N SER A 725 7.67 -28.18 27.73
CA SER A 725 8.36 -26.99 28.25
C SER A 725 7.69 -25.69 27.80
N VAL A 726 7.23 -25.61 26.54
CA VAL A 726 6.54 -24.42 26.01
C VAL A 726 5.22 -24.20 26.75
N VAL A 727 4.43 -25.25 26.96
CA VAL A 727 3.18 -25.18 27.73
C VAL A 727 3.44 -24.68 29.16
N ASP A 728 4.40 -25.25 29.87
CA ASP A 728 4.74 -24.87 31.24
C ASP A 728 5.10 -23.38 31.34
N GLN A 729 5.90 -22.88 30.38
CA GLN A 729 6.27 -21.48 30.33
C GLN A 729 5.09 -20.56 30.01
N ILE A 730 4.14 -20.98 29.16
CA ILE A 730 2.94 -20.19 28.86
C ILE A 730 2.03 -20.10 30.09
N LEU A 731 1.86 -21.19 30.85
CA LEU A 731 1.11 -21.19 32.10
C LEU A 731 1.77 -20.27 33.15
N GLU A 732 3.09 -20.32 33.27
CA GLU A 732 3.86 -19.43 34.14
C GLU A 732 3.75 -17.96 33.70
N ASP A 733 3.84 -17.68 32.39
CA ASP A 733 3.71 -16.31 31.86
C ASP A 733 2.32 -15.71 32.13
N ILE A 734 1.26 -16.54 32.15
CA ILE A 734 -0.09 -16.10 32.53
C ILE A 734 -0.12 -15.70 34.01
N ARG A 735 0.40 -16.57 34.89
CA ARG A 735 0.47 -16.30 36.34
C ARG A 735 1.28 -15.04 36.63
N ARG A 736 2.50 -14.95 36.09
CA ARG A 736 3.35 -13.76 36.21
C ARG A 736 2.69 -12.50 35.64
N GLY A 737 1.90 -12.64 34.57
CA GLY A 737 1.12 -11.55 34.00
C GLY A 737 0.05 -11.01 34.95
N LEU A 738 -0.55 -11.87 35.78
CA LEU A 738 -1.49 -11.47 36.84
C LEU A 738 -0.79 -10.81 38.03
N GLU A 739 0.43 -11.24 38.37
CA GLU A 739 1.22 -10.66 39.47
C GLU A 739 1.74 -9.25 39.17
N GLN A 740 2.17 -8.99 37.93
CA GLN A 740 2.73 -7.68 37.55
C GLN A 740 1.64 -6.66 37.21
N ASN A 741 0.53 -7.11 36.61
CA ASN A 741 -0.61 -6.31 36.15
C ASN A 741 -0.24 -4.96 35.49
N MET A 742 0.77 -4.93 34.63
CA MET A 742 1.26 -3.70 33.99
C MET A 742 0.55 -3.41 32.66
N TYR A 743 -0.04 -2.22 32.51
CA TYR A 743 -0.73 -1.79 31.28
C TYR A 743 0.11 -1.97 29.99
N SER A 744 1.41 -1.65 30.04
CA SER A 744 2.34 -1.81 28.90
C SER A 744 2.46 -3.24 28.37
N THR A 745 2.04 -4.24 29.15
CA THR A 745 2.11 -5.67 28.80
C THR A 745 0.77 -6.29 28.45
N ASN A 746 -0.31 -5.50 28.39
CA ASN A 746 -1.67 -5.99 28.13
C ASN A 746 -1.78 -6.74 26.79
N GLN A 747 -1.19 -6.22 25.72
CA GLN A 747 -1.16 -6.92 24.42
C GLN A 747 -0.44 -8.28 24.51
N ARG A 748 0.58 -8.39 25.36
CA ARG A 748 1.32 -9.65 25.56
C ARG A 748 0.43 -10.68 26.26
N ARG A 749 -0.23 -10.27 27.34
CA ARG A 749 -1.13 -11.13 28.13
C ARG A 749 -2.29 -11.66 27.28
N ILE A 750 -2.91 -10.81 26.45
CA ILE A 750 -3.97 -11.21 25.52
C ILE A 750 -3.47 -12.25 24.51
N ALA A 751 -2.30 -12.02 23.90
CA ALA A 751 -1.71 -12.98 22.96
C ALA A 751 -1.36 -14.32 23.63
N THR A 752 -0.87 -14.31 24.88
CA THR A 752 -0.56 -15.52 25.65
C THR A 752 -1.83 -16.32 25.98
N ILE A 753 -2.91 -15.66 26.41
CA ILE A 753 -4.20 -16.33 26.66
C ILE A 753 -4.81 -16.91 25.38
N LYS A 754 -4.78 -16.14 24.28
CA LYS A 754 -5.20 -16.64 22.96
C LYS A 754 -4.40 -17.90 22.58
N TYR A 755 -3.08 -17.86 22.78
CA TYR A 755 -2.21 -18.99 22.47
C TYR A 755 -2.52 -20.22 23.32
N LEU A 756 -2.80 -20.06 24.61
CA LEU A 756 -3.27 -21.15 25.49
C LEU A 756 -4.55 -21.81 24.94
N GLY A 757 -5.55 -21.00 24.57
CA GLY A 757 -6.80 -21.52 24.00
C GLY A 757 -6.58 -22.30 22.71
N GLU A 758 -5.69 -21.83 21.83
CA GLU A 758 -5.33 -22.54 20.59
C GLU A 758 -4.59 -23.86 20.90
N LEU A 759 -3.69 -23.90 21.90
CA LEU A 759 -3.01 -25.14 22.31
C LEU A 759 -4.01 -26.22 22.79
N TYR A 760 -5.10 -25.82 23.43
CA TYR A 760 -6.19 -26.74 23.77
C TYR A 760 -6.96 -27.25 22.53
N ILE A 761 -7.28 -26.37 21.57
CA ILE A 761 -7.95 -26.78 20.31
C ILE A 761 -7.13 -27.84 19.56
N TYR A 762 -5.81 -27.68 19.54
CA TYR A 762 -4.88 -28.66 18.95
C TYR A 762 -4.56 -29.85 19.87
N ARG A 763 -5.28 -30.02 20.99
CA ARG A 763 -5.19 -31.17 21.91
C ARG A 763 -3.83 -31.36 22.60
N LEU A 764 -3.07 -30.28 22.81
CA LEU A 764 -1.89 -30.34 23.70
C LEU A 764 -2.25 -30.26 25.18
N LEU A 765 -3.43 -29.75 25.51
CA LEU A 765 -3.90 -29.50 26.87
C LEU A 765 -5.17 -30.28 27.17
N SER A 766 -5.32 -30.72 28.42
CA SER A 766 -6.57 -31.25 28.94
C SER A 766 -7.56 -30.14 29.27
N SER A 767 -8.85 -30.46 29.30
CA SER A 767 -9.89 -29.49 29.71
C SER A 767 -9.74 -29.05 31.17
N SER A 768 -9.13 -29.86 32.04
CA SER A 768 -8.90 -29.51 33.45
C SER A 768 -8.06 -28.25 33.57
N ILE A 769 -6.93 -28.18 32.87
CA ILE A 769 -6.01 -27.03 32.88
C ILE A 769 -6.73 -25.75 32.40
N MET A 770 -7.61 -25.87 31.40
CA MET A 770 -8.37 -24.72 30.89
C MET A 770 -9.31 -24.15 31.95
N PHE A 771 -10.01 -25.01 32.69
CA PHE A 771 -10.85 -24.58 33.80
C PHE A 771 -10.00 -24.02 34.94
N ASP A 772 -8.88 -24.64 35.29
CA ASP A 772 -7.98 -24.13 36.33
C ASP A 772 -7.48 -22.71 36.02
N ILE A 773 -7.18 -22.41 34.75
CA ILE A 773 -6.81 -21.06 34.31
C ILE A 773 -8.01 -20.10 34.34
N LEU A 774 -9.19 -20.52 33.90
CA LEU A 774 -10.41 -19.70 34.02
C LEU A 774 -10.67 -19.32 35.49
N TRP A 775 -10.58 -20.28 36.41
CA TRP A 775 -10.68 -20.05 37.85
C TRP A 775 -9.54 -19.17 38.38
N LEU A 776 -8.31 -19.39 37.95
CA LEU A 776 -7.15 -18.56 38.32
C LEU A 776 -7.38 -17.09 37.96
N LEU A 777 -7.91 -16.80 36.77
CA LEU A 777 -8.17 -15.42 36.32
C LEU A 777 -9.11 -14.69 37.28
N ILE A 778 -10.15 -15.34 37.79
CA ILE A 778 -11.15 -14.67 38.65
C ILE A 778 -10.81 -14.73 40.15
N THR A 779 -10.06 -15.74 40.60
CA THR A 779 -9.80 -15.96 42.04
C THR A 779 -8.44 -15.43 42.50
N PHE A 780 -7.44 -15.32 41.62
CA PHE A 780 -6.06 -15.02 42.00
C PHE A 780 -5.91 -13.63 42.65
N GLY A 781 -5.34 -13.59 43.85
CA GLY A 781 -5.10 -12.36 44.62
C GLY A 781 -6.26 -11.93 45.53
N HIS A 782 -7.41 -12.61 45.46
CA HIS A 782 -8.53 -12.38 46.38
C HIS A 782 -8.43 -13.26 47.63
N PRO A 783 -8.77 -12.74 48.83
CA PRO A 783 -8.76 -13.53 50.06
C PRO A 783 -9.80 -14.66 49.98
N ASP A 784 -9.42 -15.84 50.46
CA ASP A 784 -10.19 -17.09 50.36
C ASP A 784 -10.60 -17.48 48.92
N GLY A 785 -9.94 -16.91 47.91
CA GLY A 785 -10.20 -17.18 46.49
C GLY A 785 -11.54 -16.63 45.98
N ARG A 786 -12.17 -15.70 46.70
CA ARG A 786 -13.48 -15.12 46.33
C ARG A 786 -13.39 -13.60 46.25
N ALA A 787 -13.78 -13.04 45.11
CA ALA A 787 -13.95 -11.59 44.99
C ALA A 787 -15.16 -11.16 45.82
N LEU A 788 -14.98 -10.17 46.70
CA LEU A 788 -16.07 -9.59 47.48
C LEU A 788 -16.37 -8.16 47.00
N PRO A 789 -17.64 -7.72 46.99
CA PRO A 789 -17.99 -6.35 46.61
C PRO A 789 -17.26 -5.33 47.50
N ASN A 790 -16.74 -4.26 46.90
CA ASN A 790 -16.04 -3.16 47.57
C ASN A 790 -14.76 -3.54 48.33
N GLN A 791 -14.20 -4.75 48.11
CA GLN A 791 -12.92 -5.12 48.67
C GLN A 791 -11.76 -4.64 47.79
N PHE A 792 -10.77 -4.01 48.41
CA PHE A 792 -9.57 -3.53 47.71
C PHE A 792 -8.57 -4.68 47.53
N CYS A 793 -8.32 -5.08 46.28
CA CYS A 793 -7.24 -5.99 45.91
C CYS A 793 -6.20 -5.23 45.05
N PRO A 794 -4.93 -5.08 45.49
CA PRO A 794 -3.90 -4.38 44.71
C PRO A 794 -3.65 -4.97 43.31
N LEU A 795 -3.89 -6.28 43.13
CA LEU A 795 -3.71 -7.01 41.86
C LEU A 795 -4.97 -7.03 40.99
N ASP A 796 -6.10 -6.56 41.52
CA ASP A 796 -7.39 -6.62 40.84
C ASP A 796 -8.32 -5.51 41.33
N MET A 797 -8.00 -4.28 40.95
CA MET A 797 -8.74 -3.11 41.40
C MET A 797 -10.19 -3.12 40.88
N PRO A 798 -11.16 -2.53 41.61
CA PRO A 798 -12.56 -2.50 41.18
C PRO A 798 -12.83 -1.81 39.83
N ASP A 799 -11.93 -0.93 39.39
CA ASP A 799 -11.93 -0.21 38.10
C ASP A 799 -11.10 -0.92 37.01
N ASP A 800 -10.40 -2.01 37.34
CA ASP A 800 -9.66 -2.82 36.37
C ASP A 800 -10.55 -3.94 35.82
N PHE A 801 -10.86 -3.83 34.52
CA PHE A 801 -11.68 -4.78 33.77
C PHE A 801 -10.84 -5.72 32.88
N PHE A 802 -9.52 -5.71 33.01
CA PHE A 802 -8.65 -6.46 32.11
C PHE A 802 -8.80 -7.98 32.28
N ARG A 803 -9.10 -8.46 33.49
CA ARG A 803 -9.36 -9.89 33.72
C ARG A 803 -10.61 -10.39 33.00
N VAL A 804 -11.66 -9.58 32.93
CA VAL A 804 -12.87 -9.85 32.13
C VAL A 804 -12.49 -10.05 30.67
N ARG A 805 -11.64 -9.17 30.12
CA ARG A 805 -11.14 -9.29 28.74
C ARG A 805 -10.34 -10.57 28.51
N LEU A 806 -9.50 -10.99 29.48
CA LEU A 806 -8.74 -12.24 29.37
C LEU A 806 -9.67 -13.46 29.36
N VAL A 807 -10.71 -13.47 30.20
CA VAL A 807 -11.72 -14.53 30.21
C VAL A 807 -12.47 -14.57 28.87
N CYS A 808 -12.96 -13.43 28.37
CA CYS A 808 -13.61 -13.36 27.05
C CYS A 808 -12.73 -13.91 25.93
N VAL A 809 -11.45 -13.51 25.87
CA VAL A 809 -10.52 -14.01 24.83
C VAL A 809 -10.34 -15.53 24.89
N LEU A 810 -10.29 -16.11 26.10
CA LEU A 810 -10.17 -17.55 26.26
C LEU A 810 -11.46 -18.27 25.83
N LEU A 811 -12.60 -17.74 26.25
CA LEU A 811 -13.94 -18.22 25.91
C LEU A 811 -14.23 -18.13 24.40
N ASP A 812 -13.91 -17.02 23.74
CA ASP A 812 -14.05 -16.87 22.28
C ASP A 812 -13.15 -17.85 21.51
N THR A 813 -12.05 -18.28 22.11
CA THR A 813 -11.11 -19.20 21.46
C THR A 813 -11.58 -20.64 21.57
N CYS A 814 -11.80 -21.15 22.78
CA CYS A 814 -12.08 -22.57 23.01
C CYS A 814 -13.42 -22.86 23.70
N GLY A 815 -14.21 -21.84 24.03
CA GLY A 815 -15.47 -21.98 24.78
C GLY A 815 -16.53 -22.80 24.04
N MET A 816 -16.56 -22.74 22.71
CA MET A 816 -17.44 -23.57 21.87
C MET A 816 -17.18 -25.08 22.03
N CYS A 817 -15.98 -25.47 22.47
CA CYS A 817 -15.64 -26.88 22.70
C CYS A 817 -16.30 -27.46 23.97
N PHE A 818 -16.87 -26.62 24.84
CA PHE A 818 -17.47 -27.01 26.12
C PHE A 818 -19.02 -27.06 26.05
N ASP A 819 -19.58 -27.56 24.96
CA ASP A 819 -21.04 -27.60 24.71
C ASP A 819 -21.75 -28.85 25.26
N ARG A 820 -21.00 -29.91 25.61
CA ARG A 820 -21.55 -31.24 25.98
C ARG A 820 -20.98 -31.81 27.27
N GLY A 821 -21.73 -32.73 27.87
CA GLY A 821 -21.28 -33.60 28.97
C GLY A 821 -20.93 -32.86 30.27
N THR A 822 -19.93 -33.39 30.99
CA THR A 822 -19.43 -32.83 32.26
C THR A 822 -18.74 -31.48 32.08
N GLN A 823 -18.13 -31.24 30.91
CA GLN A 823 -17.46 -29.98 30.59
C GLN A 823 -18.45 -28.82 30.45
N ARG A 824 -19.65 -29.08 29.89
CA ARG A 824 -20.75 -28.11 29.88
C ARG A 824 -21.12 -27.67 31.30
N LYS A 825 -21.34 -28.63 32.22
CA LYS A 825 -21.66 -28.32 33.63
C LYS A 825 -20.55 -27.50 34.29
N LYS A 826 -19.28 -27.87 34.09
CA LYS A 826 -18.13 -27.12 34.63
C LYS A 826 -18.06 -25.69 34.10
N LEU A 827 -18.36 -25.48 32.81
CA LEU A 827 -18.43 -24.14 32.24
C LEU A 827 -19.61 -23.35 32.79
N ASP A 828 -20.81 -23.93 32.89
CA ASP A 828 -21.99 -23.25 33.41
C ASP A 828 -21.77 -22.82 34.89
N ASN A 829 -21.09 -23.67 35.68
CA ASN A 829 -20.65 -23.35 37.04
C ASN A 829 -19.63 -22.20 37.07
N PHE A 830 -18.62 -22.23 36.19
CA PHE A 830 -17.67 -21.13 36.06
C PHE A 830 -18.36 -19.82 35.66
N LEU A 831 -19.27 -19.84 34.69
CA LEU A 831 -20.01 -18.65 34.23
C LEU A 831 -20.85 -18.05 35.36
N THR A 832 -21.42 -18.88 36.22
CA THR A 832 -22.17 -18.44 37.41
C THR A 832 -21.25 -17.66 38.37
N MET A 833 -20.04 -18.17 38.63
CA MET A 833 -19.05 -17.43 39.44
C MET A 833 -18.50 -16.19 38.73
N PHE A 834 -18.25 -16.28 37.42
CA PHE A 834 -17.73 -15.16 36.64
C PHE A 834 -18.70 -13.99 36.62
N GLN A 835 -20.00 -14.29 36.57
CA GLN A 835 -21.02 -13.26 36.68
C GLN A 835 -21.01 -12.58 38.06
N PHE A 836 -20.90 -13.34 39.13
CA PHE A 836 -20.74 -12.79 40.48
C PHE A 836 -19.47 -11.91 40.58
N TYR A 837 -18.37 -12.34 39.97
CA TYR A 837 -17.13 -11.56 39.88
C TYR A 837 -17.33 -10.21 39.16
N ILE A 838 -18.06 -10.18 38.03
CA ILE A 838 -18.37 -8.95 37.28
C ILE A 838 -19.18 -7.98 38.14
N HIS A 839 -20.15 -8.50 38.90
CA HIS A 839 -20.95 -7.71 39.85
C HIS A 839 -20.16 -7.15 41.03
N CYS A 840 -19.00 -7.72 41.36
CA CYS A 840 -18.08 -7.16 42.36
C CYS A 840 -17.26 -5.96 41.81
N LYS A 841 -17.29 -5.72 40.48
CA LYS A 841 -16.58 -4.62 39.83
C LYS A 841 -17.45 -3.35 39.73
N GLN A 842 -16.82 -2.23 39.39
CA GLN A 842 -17.55 -1.02 39.05
C GLN A 842 -18.35 -1.21 37.74
N LYS A 843 -19.23 -0.26 37.42
CA LYS A 843 -20.02 -0.30 36.19
C LYS A 843 -19.11 -0.49 34.98
N LEU A 844 -19.36 -1.57 34.21
CA LEU A 844 -18.59 -1.91 33.03
C LEU A 844 -18.60 -0.75 32.01
N PRO A 845 -17.44 -0.39 31.45
CA PRO A 845 -17.36 0.39 30.23
C PRO A 845 -18.10 -0.30 29.09
N MET A 846 -18.73 0.50 28.23
CA MET A 846 -19.62 0.00 27.17
C MET A 846 -18.93 -0.98 26.21
N ASP A 847 -17.65 -0.77 25.93
CA ASP A 847 -16.84 -1.66 25.08
C ASP A 847 -16.57 -3.03 25.72
N VAL A 848 -16.43 -3.09 27.05
CA VAL A 848 -16.26 -4.36 27.78
C VAL A 848 -17.59 -5.08 27.93
N ASP A 849 -18.67 -4.33 28.14
CA ASP A 849 -20.03 -4.86 28.25
C ASP A 849 -20.45 -5.57 26.95
N PHE A 850 -20.29 -4.91 25.79
CA PHE A 850 -20.56 -5.54 24.50
C PHE A 850 -19.70 -6.77 24.24
N MET A 851 -18.39 -6.70 24.54
CA MET A 851 -17.49 -7.85 24.40
C MET A 851 -17.94 -9.04 25.26
N LEU A 852 -18.35 -8.78 26.50
CA LEU A 852 -18.85 -9.81 27.41
C LEU A 852 -20.15 -10.42 26.90
N SER A 853 -21.12 -9.59 26.49
CA SER A 853 -22.39 -10.06 25.94
C SER A 853 -22.18 -10.91 24.69
N ASP A 854 -21.37 -10.45 23.73
CA ASP A 854 -21.08 -11.18 22.49
C ASP A 854 -20.42 -12.55 22.78
N SER A 855 -19.44 -12.60 23.70
CA SER A 855 -18.78 -13.84 24.11
C SER A 855 -19.75 -14.83 24.78
N LEU A 856 -20.64 -14.33 25.65
CA LEU A 856 -21.62 -15.17 26.34
C LEU A 856 -22.70 -15.68 25.40
N ASP A 857 -23.23 -14.82 24.52
CA ASP A 857 -24.24 -15.20 23.52
C ASP A 857 -23.70 -16.23 22.53
N ALA A 858 -22.42 -16.12 22.14
CA ALA A 858 -21.78 -17.09 21.26
C ALA A 858 -21.70 -18.51 21.87
N ILE A 859 -21.53 -18.62 23.19
CA ILE A 859 -21.30 -19.90 23.88
C ILE A 859 -22.58 -20.45 24.52
N ARG A 860 -23.43 -19.56 25.03
CA ARG A 860 -24.70 -19.86 25.70
C ARG A 860 -25.77 -18.79 25.36
N PRO A 861 -26.44 -18.90 24.21
CA PRO A 861 -27.50 -17.96 23.80
C PRO A 861 -28.71 -17.86 24.74
N LYS A 862 -28.86 -18.80 25.68
CA LYS A 862 -29.96 -18.87 26.66
C LYS A 862 -29.49 -18.53 28.09
N PHE A 863 -28.27 -18.04 28.26
CA PHE A 863 -27.75 -17.71 29.58
C PHE A 863 -28.35 -16.38 30.05
N GLU A 864 -29.02 -16.41 31.20
CA GLU A 864 -29.64 -15.22 31.77
C GLU A 864 -28.67 -14.51 32.70
N LEU A 865 -28.35 -13.26 32.39
CA LEU A 865 -27.56 -12.41 33.27
C LEU A 865 -28.43 -11.87 34.41
N ALA A 866 -28.22 -12.39 35.63
CA ALA A 866 -28.60 -11.75 36.89
C ALA A 866 -28.37 -10.22 36.90
N LYS A 867 -29.37 -9.48 37.36
CA LYS A 867 -29.41 -8.01 37.32
C LYS A 867 -28.85 -7.37 38.59
N THR A 868 -28.82 -8.11 39.69
CA THR A 868 -28.30 -7.64 40.98
C THR A 868 -27.25 -8.58 41.55
N ILE A 869 -26.43 -8.02 42.46
CA ILE A 869 -25.39 -8.78 43.16
C ILE A 869 -26.02 -9.86 44.04
N GLU A 870 -27.18 -9.61 44.67
CA GLU A 870 -27.85 -10.60 45.52
C GLU A 870 -28.32 -11.81 44.72
N GLU A 871 -28.85 -11.58 43.52
CA GLU A 871 -29.28 -12.65 42.60
C GLU A 871 -28.08 -13.52 42.16
N ALA A 872 -26.95 -12.88 41.84
CA ALA A 872 -25.72 -13.59 41.50
C ALA A 872 -25.13 -14.37 42.70
N ALA A 873 -25.20 -13.82 43.91
CA ALA A 873 -24.75 -14.49 45.14
C ALA A 873 -25.58 -15.74 45.45
N VAL A 874 -26.91 -15.65 45.34
CA VAL A 874 -27.82 -16.80 45.52
C VAL A 874 -27.54 -17.89 44.47
N ALA A 875 -27.26 -17.52 43.22
CA ALA A 875 -26.88 -18.47 42.18
C ALA A 875 -25.57 -19.20 42.52
N VAL A 876 -24.57 -18.48 43.03
CA VAL A 876 -23.30 -19.07 43.48
C VAL A 876 -23.48 -19.99 44.70
N ASP A 877 -24.31 -19.60 45.69
CA ASP A 877 -24.58 -20.43 46.86
C ASP A 877 -25.32 -21.72 46.50
N ASN A 878 -26.29 -21.64 45.58
CA ASN A 878 -26.99 -22.82 45.04
C ASN A 878 -26.03 -23.75 44.28
N MET A 879 -25.11 -23.18 43.49
CA MET A 879 -24.07 -23.93 42.79
C MET A 879 -23.15 -24.66 43.79
N LEU A 880 -22.64 -23.97 44.81
CA LEU A 880 -21.76 -24.55 45.83
C LEU A 880 -22.46 -25.63 46.67
N GLY A 881 -23.75 -25.45 46.97
CA GLY A 881 -24.58 -26.46 47.64
C GLY A 881 -24.78 -27.73 46.80
N SER A 882 -24.88 -27.61 45.47
CA SER A 882 -24.97 -28.76 44.55
C SER A 882 -23.67 -29.56 44.42
N PHE A 883 -22.52 -28.90 44.58
CA PHE A 883 -21.20 -29.55 44.61
C PHE A 883 -21.00 -30.41 45.86
N GLN A 884 -21.41 -29.91 47.04
CA GLN A 884 -21.35 -30.68 48.29
C GLN A 884 -22.26 -31.92 48.28
N ALA A 885 -23.30 -31.93 47.45
CA ALA A 885 -24.20 -33.08 47.28
C ALA A 885 -23.68 -34.12 46.26
N THR A 886 -22.82 -33.71 45.31
CA THR A 886 -22.29 -34.60 44.26
C THR A 886 -20.98 -35.30 44.67
N ASP A 887 -20.15 -34.67 45.51
CA ASP A 887 -18.97 -35.32 46.11
C ASP A 887 -19.33 -36.51 47.04
N LEU A 888 -20.59 -36.60 47.51
CA LEU A 888 -21.08 -37.71 48.34
C LEU A 888 -21.55 -38.93 47.55
N ASP A 889 -21.88 -38.77 46.25
CA ASP A 889 -22.34 -39.87 45.38
C ASP A 889 -21.16 -40.55 44.66
N ASP A 890 -20.08 -39.82 44.33
CA ASP A 890 -18.88 -40.37 43.69
C ASP A 890 -17.99 -41.19 44.66
N GLU A 891 -18.17 -41.06 45.99
CA GLU A 891 -17.50 -41.91 47.00
C GLU A 891 -18.14 -43.31 47.17
N ILE A 892 -19.33 -43.55 46.60
CA ILE A 892 -20.07 -44.82 46.78
C ILE A 892 -19.82 -45.83 45.63
N GLU A 893 -19.36 -45.39 44.46
CA GLU A 893 -19.08 -46.28 43.31
C GLU A 893 -17.61 -46.73 43.16
N ALA A 894 -16.72 -46.33 44.07
CA ALA A 894 -15.27 -46.62 43.99
C ALA A 894 -14.78 -47.83 44.83
N ASP A 895 -15.67 -48.71 45.31
CA ASP A 895 -15.30 -49.87 46.17
C ASP A 895 -15.51 -51.26 45.54
N GLU A 896 -15.56 -51.40 44.21
CA GLU A 896 -15.45 -52.73 43.57
C GLU A 896 -14.50 -52.77 42.36
N GLY A 897 -13.23 -53.14 42.64
CA GLY A 897 -12.26 -53.79 41.73
C GLY A 897 -11.45 -52.87 40.79
N GLY A 898 -10.12 -52.84 40.75
CA GLY A 898 -9.11 -53.81 41.17
C GLY A 898 -8.27 -54.29 39.97
N ASP A 899 -7.09 -53.69 39.81
CA ASP A 899 -5.83 -54.23 39.23
C ASP A 899 -5.54 -54.27 37.70
N ASP A 900 -4.54 -53.45 37.35
CA ASP A 900 -3.29 -53.66 36.57
C ASP A 900 -3.20 -54.06 35.07
N SER A 901 -2.13 -53.50 34.48
CA SER A 901 -1.21 -54.05 33.46
C SER A 901 -1.48 -53.91 31.96
N SER A 902 -0.57 -53.16 31.31
CA SER A 902 0.16 -53.39 30.04
C SER A 902 -0.45 -54.24 28.90
N ASP A 903 -0.51 -53.69 27.68
CA ASP A 903 0.30 -54.14 26.51
C ASP A 903 -0.22 -53.60 25.15
N GLU A 904 0.79 -53.30 24.34
CA GLU A 904 1.02 -53.33 22.88
C GLU A 904 -0.11 -53.52 21.82
N ASP A 905 0.15 -52.86 20.68
CA ASP A 905 -0.21 -53.13 19.28
C ASP A 905 -1.36 -54.10 18.93
N GLU A 906 -2.29 -53.64 18.06
CA GLU A 906 -2.59 -54.33 16.79
C GLU A 906 -3.47 -53.48 15.85
N ARG A 907 -3.05 -53.36 14.59
CA ARG A 907 -3.89 -53.03 13.43
C ARG A 907 -4.43 -54.34 12.85
N VAL A 908 -5.72 -54.45 12.54
CA VAL A 908 -6.25 -55.22 11.39
C VAL A 908 -7.57 -54.60 10.91
N ASP A 909 -7.71 -54.56 9.59
CA ASP A 909 -8.77 -54.03 8.73
C ASP A 909 -10.07 -54.89 8.64
N GLU A 910 -11.01 -54.40 7.81
CA GLU A 910 -12.11 -55.10 7.10
C GLU A 910 -13.35 -55.51 7.94
N ASP A 911 -14.60 -55.51 7.47
CA ASP A 911 -15.34 -54.96 6.33
C ASP A 911 -16.85 -55.21 6.64
N GLU A 912 -17.72 -54.45 5.97
CA GLU A 912 -19.09 -54.78 5.53
C GLU A 912 -20.01 -55.69 6.37
N ARG A 913 -21.20 -55.17 6.71
CA ARG A 913 -22.49 -55.83 6.45
C ARG A 913 -23.69 -54.89 6.55
N GLU A 914 -24.38 -54.77 5.41
CA GLU A 914 -25.75 -54.30 5.23
C GLU A 914 -26.76 -55.36 5.72
N GLU A 915 -27.96 -54.89 6.09
CA GLU A 915 -29.32 -55.47 5.90
C GLU A 915 -30.29 -54.63 6.77
N ASP A 916 -31.00 -53.65 6.21
CA ASP A 916 -32.30 -53.72 5.51
C ASP A 916 -33.52 -53.84 6.45
N ASP A 917 -34.35 -52.79 6.46
CA ASP A 917 -35.82 -52.90 6.47
C ASP A 917 -36.41 -51.71 5.69
N GLU A 918 -37.00 -52.00 4.53
CA GLU A 918 -37.75 -51.06 3.67
C GLU A 918 -39.21 -50.97 4.13
N GLY A 919 -39.84 -49.79 4.01
CA GLY A 919 -41.28 -49.64 4.29
C GLY A 919 -41.95 -48.28 4.08
N ASP A 920 -41.87 -47.75 2.86
CA ASP A 920 -42.92 -46.99 2.14
C ASP A 920 -43.22 -45.48 2.41
N VAL A 921 -43.64 -44.83 1.31
CA VAL A 921 -43.59 -43.42 0.90
C VAL A 921 -44.66 -42.45 1.43
N GLY A 922 -44.34 -41.15 1.41
CA GLY A 922 -45.34 -40.08 1.28
C GLY A 922 -44.81 -38.65 1.52
N ALA A 923 -44.57 -37.90 0.43
CA ALA A 923 -44.24 -36.47 0.45
C ALA A 923 -45.47 -35.59 0.76
N GLN A 924 -45.31 -34.54 1.58
CA GLN A 924 -45.92 -33.20 1.38
C GLN A 924 -45.49 -32.17 2.45
N ASP A 925 -45.05 -31.02 1.92
CA ASP A 925 -45.12 -29.61 2.36
C ASP A 925 -44.64 -29.10 3.74
N PRO A 926 -43.90 -27.96 3.74
CA PRO A 926 -43.67 -27.13 4.92
C PRO A 926 -44.75 -26.05 5.08
N LEU A 927 -45.46 -26.10 6.20
CA LEU A 927 -46.33 -25.07 6.77
C LEU A 927 -45.93 -25.00 8.26
N GLU A 928 -45.91 -23.92 9.01
CA GLU A 928 -46.33 -22.53 8.89
C GLU A 928 -46.04 -21.96 10.30
N VAL A 929 -45.38 -20.81 10.45
CA VAL A 929 -45.41 -20.08 11.74
C VAL A 929 -45.79 -18.63 11.46
N VAL A 930 -47.10 -18.48 11.29
CA VAL A 930 -48.00 -17.51 11.93
C VAL A 930 -47.34 -16.24 12.50
N LEU A 931 -47.66 -15.14 11.83
CA LEU A 931 -47.63 -13.77 12.34
C LEU A 931 -48.54 -13.63 13.57
N SER A 932 -48.00 -13.10 14.67
CA SER A 932 -48.81 -12.49 15.72
C SER A 932 -48.53 -10.99 15.75
N GLY A 933 -49.45 -10.22 15.17
CA GLY A 933 -49.47 -8.78 15.25
C GLY A 933 -50.05 -8.34 16.60
N SER A 934 -49.37 -7.41 17.26
CA SER A 934 -49.99 -6.51 18.24
C SER A 934 -49.59 -5.08 17.88
N ALA A 935 -50.62 -4.28 17.62
CA ALA A 935 -50.54 -2.91 17.19
C ALA A 935 -50.10 -1.99 18.34
N SER A 936 -49.11 -1.14 18.08
CA SER A 936 -49.13 0.24 18.59
C SER A 936 -48.93 1.19 17.40
N LEU A 937 -50.05 1.79 16.99
CA LEU A 937 -50.07 2.96 16.13
C LEU A 937 -49.49 4.13 16.93
N GLN A 938 -48.33 4.62 16.53
CA GLN A 938 -47.96 6.01 16.78
C GLN A 938 -47.32 6.59 15.50
N GLU A 939 -48.20 7.24 14.75
CA GLU A 939 -48.03 8.28 13.73
C GLU A 939 -46.59 8.58 13.25
N ASN A 940 -46.24 8.10 12.05
CA ASN A 940 -45.24 8.73 11.19
C ASN A 940 -45.97 9.56 10.12
N LEU A 941 -46.22 10.83 10.44
CA LEU A 941 -46.57 11.85 9.45
C LEU A 941 -45.32 12.16 8.62
N GLY A 942 -45.37 11.84 7.32
CA GLY A 942 -44.42 12.36 6.34
C GLY A 942 -44.61 13.87 6.11
N PRO A 943 -43.63 14.57 5.50
CA PRO A 943 -43.78 15.98 5.17
C PRO A 943 -44.94 16.21 4.19
N SER A 944 -45.67 17.31 4.38
CA SER A 944 -46.78 17.75 3.51
C SER A 944 -46.29 18.09 2.09
N GLU A 945 -47.15 17.91 1.07
CA GLU A 945 -46.91 18.33 -0.32
C GLU A 945 -46.49 19.80 -0.46
N GLU A 946 -46.83 20.65 0.52
CA GLU A 946 -46.35 22.03 0.55
C GLU A 946 -44.83 22.13 0.76
N ALA A 947 -44.22 21.26 1.56
CA ALA A 947 -42.78 21.27 1.83
C ALA A 947 -41.97 20.81 0.61
N ASP A 948 -42.47 19.83 -0.15
CA ASP A 948 -41.85 19.41 -1.42
C ASP A 948 -42.01 20.49 -2.51
N ALA A 949 -43.13 21.23 -2.52
CA ALA A 949 -43.34 22.34 -3.44
C ALA A 949 -42.52 23.59 -3.07
N GLU A 950 -42.18 23.77 -1.80
CA GLU A 950 -41.33 24.86 -1.31
C GLU A 950 -39.86 24.58 -1.61
N PHE A 951 -39.41 23.34 -1.41
CA PHE A 951 -38.09 22.86 -1.82
C PHE A 951 -37.86 23.00 -3.33
N ALA A 952 -38.85 22.62 -4.16
CA ALA A 952 -38.76 22.79 -5.61
C ALA A 952 -38.72 24.28 -6.03
N ARG A 953 -39.39 25.17 -5.27
CA ARG A 953 -39.37 26.62 -5.50
C ARG A 953 -38.04 27.26 -5.10
N GLU A 954 -37.45 26.86 -3.97
CA GLU A 954 -36.15 27.37 -3.54
C GLU A 954 -35.00 26.89 -4.42
N LEU A 955 -35.04 25.63 -4.86
CA LEU A 955 -34.07 25.09 -5.80
C LEU A 955 -34.10 25.83 -7.15
N ALA A 956 -35.29 26.15 -7.65
CA ALA A 956 -35.46 26.95 -8.86
C ALA A 956 -34.93 28.39 -8.69
N LYS A 957 -35.06 28.96 -7.49
CA LYS A 957 -34.58 30.31 -7.15
C LYS A 957 -33.04 30.37 -7.07
N MET A 958 -32.41 29.35 -6.49
CA MET A 958 -30.94 29.23 -6.38
C MET A 958 -30.26 29.09 -7.76
N VAL A 959 -30.90 28.41 -8.69
CA VAL A 959 -30.43 28.27 -10.09
C VAL A 959 -30.61 29.57 -10.88
N MET A 960 -31.61 30.39 -10.54
CA MET A 960 -31.80 31.71 -11.15
C MET A 960 -30.82 32.76 -10.61
N ASP A 961 -30.46 32.69 -9.32
CA ASP A 961 -29.53 33.66 -8.71
C ASP A 961 -28.07 33.41 -9.14
N SER A 962 -27.68 32.16 -9.37
CA SER A 962 -26.35 31.78 -9.88
C SER A 962 -26.10 32.11 -11.36
N SER A 963 -27.12 32.54 -12.12
CA SER A 963 -27.03 32.80 -13.56
C SER A 963 -27.03 34.29 -13.94
N SER A 964 -26.88 35.21 -12.97
CA SER A 964 -26.84 36.66 -13.23
C SER A 964 -25.45 37.22 -13.62
N GLU A 965 -24.36 36.44 -13.53
CA GLU A 965 -22.99 36.96 -13.76
C GLU A 965 -22.26 36.45 -15.02
N SER A 966 -22.89 35.67 -15.90
CA SER A 966 -22.25 35.26 -17.16
C SER A 966 -23.18 35.39 -18.39
N ARG A 967 -22.77 36.27 -19.31
CA ARG A 967 -23.53 36.61 -20.53
C ARG A 967 -23.67 35.39 -21.47
N LYS A 968 -24.94 35.13 -21.81
CA LYS A 968 -25.49 34.55 -23.06
C LYS A 968 -24.97 33.17 -23.48
N VAL A 969 -25.62 32.12 -22.98
CA VAL A 969 -25.78 30.86 -23.70
C VAL A 969 -27.27 30.57 -23.84
N ASP A 970 -27.72 30.35 -25.08
CA ASP A 970 -29.13 30.21 -25.44
C ASP A 970 -29.76 28.95 -24.83
N LYS A 971 -31.00 29.08 -24.32
CA LYS A 971 -31.76 28.07 -23.55
C LYS A 971 -31.93 26.73 -24.30
N LYS A 972 -31.77 26.74 -25.63
CA LYS A 972 -31.91 25.57 -26.51
C LYS A 972 -30.62 24.73 -26.59
N THR A 973 -29.46 25.32 -26.33
CA THR A 973 -28.15 24.67 -26.44
C THR A 973 -27.77 23.94 -25.14
N ALA A 974 -28.17 24.49 -23.99
CA ALA A 974 -27.95 23.86 -22.69
C ALA A 974 -28.78 22.57 -22.51
N LEU A 975 -30.04 22.57 -22.96
CA LEU A 975 -30.89 21.38 -22.95
C LEU A 975 -30.39 20.29 -23.92
N ALA A 976 -29.80 20.66 -25.05
CA ALA A 976 -29.25 19.71 -26.02
C ALA A 976 -27.92 19.06 -25.56
N LEU A 977 -27.15 19.72 -24.69
CA LEU A 977 -25.92 19.19 -24.12
C LEU A 977 -26.20 18.18 -22.98
N TRP A 978 -27.24 18.41 -22.17
CA TRP A 978 -27.65 17.48 -21.12
C TRP A 978 -28.23 16.17 -21.67
N ASP A 979 -28.94 16.23 -22.80
CA ASP A 979 -29.57 15.06 -23.45
C ASP A 979 -28.56 14.17 -24.22
N SER A 980 -27.29 14.58 -24.30
CA SER A 980 -26.22 13.87 -25.03
C SER A 980 -25.16 13.21 -24.14
N SER A 981 -25.15 13.47 -22.83
CA SER A 981 -24.18 12.93 -21.87
C SER A 981 -24.63 11.67 -21.13
N VAL A 982 -25.79 11.11 -21.48
CA VAL A 982 -26.23 9.77 -21.03
C VAL A 982 -26.22 8.84 -22.25
N LEU A 983 -25.38 7.79 -22.21
CA LEU A 983 -25.25 6.81 -23.29
C LEU A 983 -26.57 6.01 -23.53
N PRO A 984 -26.77 5.46 -24.74
CA PRO A 984 -28.08 5.37 -25.37
C PRO A 984 -28.89 4.13 -24.93
N ALA A 985 -29.98 4.36 -24.21
CA ALA A 985 -31.08 3.40 -24.15
C ALA A 985 -31.88 3.47 -25.46
N VAL A 986 -32.13 2.30 -26.04
CA VAL A 986 -32.87 2.08 -27.28
C VAL A 986 -34.19 2.88 -27.29
N ARG A 987 -34.31 3.82 -28.23
CA ARG A 987 -35.52 4.60 -28.52
C ARG A 987 -36.70 3.66 -28.77
N LYS A 988 -37.62 3.57 -27.80
CA LYS A 988 -38.99 3.11 -28.06
C LYS A 988 -39.73 4.30 -28.70
N ARG A 989 -40.14 4.15 -29.96
CA ARG A 989 -41.01 5.12 -30.65
C ARG A 989 -42.28 5.31 -29.82
N ARG A 990 -42.62 6.56 -29.52
CA ARG A 990 -43.96 6.98 -29.11
C ARG A 990 -44.87 6.84 -30.33
N GLU A 991 -45.83 5.92 -30.25
CA GLU A 991 -47.09 6.02 -30.98
C GLU A 991 -48.15 6.54 -30.00
N ASP A 992 -49.09 7.31 -30.54
CA ASP A 992 -50.14 8.06 -29.85
C ASP A 992 -51.14 7.18 -29.07
N PRO A 993 -51.90 7.78 -28.14
CA PRO A 993 -52.62 7.07 -27.09
C PRO A 993 -54.00 6.63 -27.57
N ASP A 994 -54.25 5.32 -27.62
CA ASP A 994 -55.55 4.71 -27.31
C ASP A 994 -55.42 3.17 -27.29
N GLU A 995 -56.09 2.55 -26.32
CA GLU A 995 -56.33 1.10 -26.14
C GLU A 995 -55.14 0.20 -25.74
N ALA A 996 -54.94 0.01 -24.43
CA ALA A 996 -54.99 -1.31 -23.77
C ALA A 996 -54.68 -1.18 -22.27
N LEU A 997 -55.63 -1.63 -21.45
CA LEU A 997 -55.43 -1.93 -20.03
C LEU A 997 -54.39 -3.06 -19.91
N ASP A 998 -53.23 -2.79 -19.32
CA ASP A 998 -52.39 -3.85 -18.77
C ASP A 998 -52.32 -3.67 -17.25
N ILE A 999 -52.96 -4.63 -16.60
CA ILE A 999 -53.02 -4.87 -15.17
C ILE A 999 -51.58 -5.06 -14.66
N ASP A 1000 -51.12 -4.20 -13.76
CA ASP A 1000 -49.96 -4.52 -12.91
C ASP A 1000 -50.41 -5.65 -11.98
N ASP A 1001 -50.14 -6.88 -12.39
CA ASP A 1001 -50.36 -8.06 -11.55
C ASP A 1001 -49.32 -7.99 -10.41
N PRO A 1002 -49.73 -7.74 -9.15
CA PRO A 1002 -48.80 -7.53 -8.03
C PRO A 1002 -47.94 -8.76 -7.70
N ASP A 1003 -48.22 -9.89 -8.36
CA ASP A 1003 -47.65 -11.20 -8.08
C ASP A 1003 -46.53 -11.64 -9.05
N MET A 1004 -46.10 -10.81 -10.01
CA MET A 1004 -45.06 -11.19 -10.99
C MET A 1004 -44.03 -10.06 -11.25
N MET A 1005 -42.75 -10.33 -11.00
CA MET A 1005 -41.62 -9.41 -11.23
C MET A 1005 -40.92 -9.71 -12.56
N LYS A 1006 -40.74 -8.70 -13.42
CA LYS A 1006 -40.15 -8.87 -14.77
C LYS A 1006 -38.62 -8.74 -14.74
N PHE A 1007 -37.91 -9.83 -15.01
CA PHE A 1007 -36.45 -9.87 -15.17
C PHE A 1007 -36.06 -9.89 -16.66
N THR A 1008 -35.01 -9.16 -17.05
CA THR A 1008 -34.51 -9.22 -18.44
C THR A 1008 -33.30 -10.15 -18.52
N VAL A 1009 -33.49 -11.31 -19.14
CA VAL A 1009 -32.43 -12.32 -19.32
C VAL A 1009 -31.74 -12.10 -20.67
N LEU A 1010 -30.43 -11.91 -20.64
CA LEU A 1010 -29.58 -11.82 -21.82
C LEU A 1010 -29.15 -13.23 -22.24
N THR A 1011 -29.58 -13.66 -23.43
CA THR A 1011 -29.13 -14.94 -24.02
C THR A 1011 -28.26 -14.69 -25.25
N LYS A 1012 -27.18 -15.48 -25.38
CA LYS A 1012 -26.21 -15.35 -26.48
C LYS A 1012 -26.35 -16.54 -27.42
N ARG A 1013 -27.01 -16.32 -28.58
CA ARG A 1013 -27.04 -17.30 -29.68
C ARG A 1013 -26.26 -16.71 -30.87
N GLY A 1014 -24.99 -17.08 -30.98
CA GLY A 1014 -24.08 -16.57 -32.00
C GLY A 1014 -23.53 -15.17 -31.69
N ASN A 1015 -23.26 -14.37 -32.74
CA ASN A 1015 -22.59 -13.06 -32.66
C ASN A 1015 -23.52 -11.87 -32.39
N ARG A 1016 -24.78 -12.10 -32.02
CA ARG A 1016 -25.73 -11.07 -31.56
C ARG A 1016 -26.34 -11.47 -30.21
N GLN A 1017 -26.39 -10.51 -29.28
CA GLN A 1017 -27.05 -10.66 -27.98
C GLN A 1017 -28.56 -10.39 -28.16
N LEU A 1018 -29.40 -11.27 -27.60
CA LEU A 1018 -30.85 -11.12 -27.58
C LEU A 1018 -31.32 -11.08 -26.13
N THR A 1019 -32.01 -9.99 -25.77
CA THR A 1019 -32.66 -9.80 -24.47
C THR A 1019 -34.06 -10.42 -24.52
N ARG A 1020 -34.38 -11.30 -23.56
CA ARG A 1020 -35.72 -11.85 -23.36
C ARG A 1020 -36.22 -11.47 -21.98
N GLN A 1021 -37.41 -10.89 -21.90
CA GLN A 1021 -38.06 -10.62 -20.62
C GLN A 1021 -38.69 -11.91 -20.08
N LEU A 1022 -38.42 -12.20 -18.82
CA LEU A 1022 -38.90 -13.35 -18.07
C LEU A 1022 -39.73 -12.79 -16.89
N ALA A 1023 -41.03 -13.09 -16.86
CA ALA A 1023 -41.85 -12.81 -15.70
C ALA A 1023 -41.60 -13.92 -14.67
N VAL A 1024 -41.18 -13.54 -13.46
CA VAL A 1024 -40.89 -14.44 -12.34
C VAL A 1024 -41.88 -14.13 -11.22
N PRO A 1025 -42.53 -15.13 -10.62
CA PRO A 1025 -43.47 -14.91 -9.51
C PRO A 1025 -42.82 -14.16 -8.35
N SER A 1026 -43.60 -13.30 -7.70
CA SER A 1026 -43.15 -12.41 -6.62
C SER A 1026 -42.63 -13.17 -5.39
N GLU A 1027 -43.11 -14.39 -5.20
CA GLU A 1027 -42.70 -15.33 -4.15
C GLU A 1027 -41.38 -16.07 -4.44
N SER A 1028 -40.84 -15.97 -5.67
CA SER A 1028 -39.57 -16.61 -6.01
C SER A 1028 -38.44 -16.02 -5.17
N ALA A 1029 -37.54 -16.87 -4.66
CA ALA A 1029 -36.37 -16.44 -3.88
C ALA A 1029 -35.53 -15.35 -4.58
N LEU A 1030 -35.50 -15.35 -5.92
CA LEU A 1030 -34.83 -14.31 -6.71
C LEU A 1030 -35.56 -12.95 -6.65
N ALA A 1031 -36.90 -12.95 -6.69
CA ALA A 1031 -37.72 -11.74 -6.59
C ALA A 1031 -37.71 -11.19 -5.16
N VAL A 1032 -37.80 -12.05 -4.14
CA VAL A 1032 -37.73 -11.66 -2.72
C VAL A 1032 -36.38 -11.04 -2.38
N HIS A 1033 -35.28 -11.66 -2.79
CA HIS A 1033 -33.93 -11.13 -2.54
C HIS A 1033 -33.65 -9.83 -3.31
N THR A 1034 -34.20 -9.68 -4.52
CA THR A 1034 -34.07 -8.44 -5.29
C THR A 1034 -34.88 -7.31 -4.65
N ARG A 1035 -36.07 -7.62 -4.13
CA ARG A 1035 -36.94 -6.65 -3.43
C ARG A 1035 -36.37 -6.25 -2.08
N SER A 1036 -35.80 -7.18 -1.31
CA SER A 1036 -35.14 -6.87 -0.04
C SER A 1036 -33.91 -5.98 -0.23
N ALA A 1037 -33.09 -6.26 -1.26
CA ALA A 1037 -31.95 -5.43 -1.63
C ALA A 1037 -32.39 -4.01 -2.05
N GLN A 1038 -33.43 -3.88 -2.89
CA GLN A 1038 -33.98 -2.58 -3.28
C GLN A 1038 -34.59 -1.79 -2.11
N LEU A 1039 -35.17 -2.48 -1.12
CA LEU A 1039 -35.66 -1.86 0.11
C LEU A 1039 -34.51 -1.37 1.00
N GLN A 1040 -33.44 -2.16 1.13
CA GLN A 1040 -32.22 -1.77 1.85
C GLN A 1040 -31.58 -0.54 1.20
N ASP A 1041 -31.39 -0.53 -0.11
CA ASP A 1041 -30.83 0.61 -0.85
C ASP A 1041 -31.68 1.88 -0.67
N LYS A 1042 -33.00 1.76 -0.64
CA LYS A 1042 -33.91 2.89 -0.37
C LYS A 1042 -33.80 3.40 1.06
N VAL A 1043 -33.68 2.50 2.04
CA VAL A 1043 -33.51 2.87 3.45
C VAL A 1043 -32.16 3.56 3.66
N GLU A 1044 -31.10 3.05 3.04
CA GLU A 1044 -29.77 3.67 3.07
C GLU A 1044 -29.77 5.05 2.40
N GLN A 1045 -30.43 5.20 1.24
CA GLN A 1045 -30.59 6.50 0.59
C GLN A 1045 -31.39 7.49 1.46
N GLN A 1046 -32.44 7.03 2.15
CA GLN A 1046 -33.21 7.88 3.07
C GLN A 1046 -32.39 8.26 4.30
N HIS A 1047 -31.58 7.34 4.83
CA HIS A 1047 -30.67 7.61 5.94
C HIS A 1047 -29.59 8.62 5.54
N LEU A 1048 -29.00 8.49 4.35
CA LEU A 1048 -28.07 9.48 3.79
C LEU A 1048 -28.75 10.84 3.62
N LYS A 1049 -29.95 10.87 3.06
CA LYS A 1049 -30.70 12.12 2.86
C LYS A 1049 -30.98 12.82 4.18
N ARG A 1050 -31.33 12.06 5.24
CA ARG A 1050 -31.52 12.61 6.59
C ARG A 1050 -30.22 13.17 7.16
N LEU A 1051 -29.10 12.46 6.97
CA LEU A 1051 -27.78 12.89 7.45
C LEU A 1051 -27.33 14.19 6.78
N VAL A 1052 -27.59 14.34 5.48
CA VAL A 1052 -27.26 15.56 4.71
C VAL A 1052 -28.13 16.74 5.16
N LEU A 1053 -29.44 16.52 5.34
CA LEU A 1053 -30.35 17.56 5.85
C LEU A 1053 -29.99 18.01 7.27
N ASP A 1054 -29.63 17.08 8.17
CA ASP A 1054 -29.17 17.42 9.53
C ASP A 1054 -27.84 18.17 9.52
N TYR A 1055 -26.98 17.91 8.54
CA TYR A 1055 -25.71 18.60 8.37
C TYR A 1055 -25.91 20.04 7.88
N GLU A 1056 -26.73 20.24 6.83
CA GLU A 1056 -27.08 21.57 6.32
C GLU A 1056 -27.83 22.41 7.37
N GLN A 1057 -28.76 21.82 8.12
CA GLN A 1057 -29.44 22.53 9.20
C GLN A 1057 -28.49 22.95 10.34
N ARG A 1058 -27.45 22.17 10.61
CA ARG A 1058 -26.40 22.56 11.56
C ARG A 1058 -25.54 23.70 11.02
N GLU A 1059 -25.18 23.64 9.74
CA GLU A 1059 -24.38 24.67 9.08
C GLU A 1059 -25.16 26.00 9.00
N GLU A 1060 -26.43 25.98 8.57
CA GLU A 1060 -27.30 27.15 8.56
C GLU A 1060 -27.55 27.72 9.97
N ALA A 1061 -27.70 26.87 10.99
CA ALA A 1061 -27.84 27.31 12.37
C ALA A 1061 -26.56 27.95 12.93
N GLU A 1062 -25.38 27.49 12.48
CA GLU A 1062 -24.09 28.09 12.79
C GLU A 1062 -23.86 29.40 12.04
N GLU A 1063 -24.28 29.49 10.77
CA GLU A 1063 -24.25 30.72 9.98
C GLU A 1063 -25.22 31.77 10.50
N LEU A 1064 -26.45 31.40 10.89
CA LEU A 1064 -27.42 32.29 11.54
C LEU A 1064 -26.93 32.77 12.91
N LYS A 1065 -26.22 31.93 13.67
CA LYS A 1065 -25.53 32.35 14.90
C LYS A 1065 -24.40 33.33 14.57
N ALA A 1066 -23.61 33.08 13.54
CA ALA A 1066 -22.52 33.96 13.12
C ALA A 1066 -23.05 35.33 12.64
N LEU A 1067 -24.13 35.35 11.87
CA LEU A 1067 -24.83 36.55 11.41
C LEU A 1067 -25.52 37.29 12.57
N GLY A 1068 -26.11 36.56 13.53
CA GLY A 1068 -26.68 37.13 14.74
C GLY A 1068 -25.62 37.80 15.64
N ILE A 1069 -24.40 37.26 15.67
CA ILE A 1069 -23.26 37.86 16.38
C ILE A 1069 -22.76 39.10 15.61
N GLN A 1070 -22.68 39.05 14.28
CA GLN A 1070 -22.32 40.22 13.45
C GLN A 1070 -23.33 41.36 13.57
N ASN A 1071 -24.64 41.08 13.53
CA ASN A 1071 -25.68 42.11 13.64
C ASN A 1071 -25.74 42.76 15.04
N ARG A 1072 -25.36 42.04 16.11
CA ARG A 1072 -25.20 42.64 17.44
C ARG A 1072 -24.00 43.59 17.53
N MET A 1073 -22.98 43.42 16.69
CA MET A 1073 -21.81 44.31 16.61
C MET A 1073 -22.01 45.51 15.68
N GLY A 1074 -23.06 45.51 14.84
CA GLY A 1074 -23.31 46.51 13.79
C GLY A 1074 -24.40 47.56 14.08
N ALA A 1075 -24.84 47.76 15.34
CA ALA A 1075 -25.85 48.78 15.64
C ALA A 1075 -25.28 50.22 15.48
N ILE A 1076 -25.49 50.79 14.30
CA ILE A 1076 -25.19 52.19 13.95
C ILE A 1076 -26.00 53.13 14.86
N LYS A 1077 -25.32 53.87 15.75
CA LYS A 1077 -25.91 55.02 16.46
C LYS A 1077 -25.97 56.22 15.51
N ILE A 1078 -27.14 56.47 14.92
CA ILE A 1078 -27.43 57.73 14.25
C ILE A 1078 -27.65 58.80 15.32
N ARG A 1079 -26.72 59.75 15.47
CA ARG A 1079 -26.96 61.02 16.18
C ARG A 1079 -27.53 62.02 15.17
N TYR A 1080 -28.77 62.44 15.37
CA TYR A 1080 -29.29 63.66 14.76
C TYR A 1080 -28.60 64.87 15.41
N ALA A 1081 -28.11 65.79 14.57
CA ALA A 1081 -27.70 67.12 15.00
C ALA A 1081 -28.95 68.01 15.11
N GLY A 1082 -29.21 68.49 16.32
CA GLY A 1082 -30.27 69.42 16.71
C GLY A 1082 -30.07 69.79 18.16
#